data_AF-A0AAN8MWP7-F1
#
_entry.id   AF-A0AAN8MWP7-F1
#
_cell.length_a   1.000
_cell.length_b   1.000
_cell.length_c   1.000
_cell.angle_alpha   90.00
_cell.angle_beta   90.00
_cell.angle_gamma   90.00
#
_symmetry.space_group_name_H-M   'P 1'
#
loop_
_entity.id
_entity.type
_entity.pdbx_description
1 polymer ?
#
loop_
_entity_poly.entity_id
_entity_poly.type
_entity_poly.pdbx_seq_one_letter_code
_entity_poly.pdbx_strand_id
1 'polypeptide(L)'
;MQSAASRILRSLPTRTSNSPKPVLSCARPTTRSSLCIPRQHYSTNLISRSTNQTPPARTLLAVLSHQQPKLPNPFLGLPRRLFSTPASTAEHKMVNTTERLTALRALMKENNVDVYIVPSEDAHQSEYTSPCDGRREYISGFTGSAGWALITHDKAALSTDGRYFNQAEQQLDENWTLLKQGMADVPTWSEWVATEATGGKNVGVDASLLTYAFSKSLKTKIQKKGGGDLIGMTENLIDKVWGSERPARPAEPVIILDTKFAGKDFTEKIEDLRKELAKQKSHGLVLTGLDEIMWLFNIRGSDIPFNPVFFCYAIITPTASTLFINPKQRSTELESHLGEHVQLVDYDNVLTTLTTLSENTVDENAAEPQKFLFPANASWALAQALGEKRLEEVRSPVTVAKAVKNETELEGMRQCHIRDGVALIEYFAWLEEQLLNGVELDEVDAADKLEEFRKTKENFVGLSFGTISSTGANAAVIHYHPERPTAAKIDPKAIYLCDSGAQFYDGTTDTTRTLHFGTPTPMEIKAYTLVLKGNIALGQAVFPKGTSGYQLDPLARQFLWAEGLDYRHGTGHGVGSFLNVHEGPQGIGTRIQYSEVPLELGNVISNEPGYYEDGQFGIRIENIILAVSKKTNHQFGEKPYWGFETVTMVPMCRSLTDVTLLSETEKKYLNEYHKEVYEKTSPFLKNDERALKWLQRETAPF
;
A
#
# COMPACT_ATOMS: atom_id res chain seq x y z
N MET A 1 31.35 -26.48 -51.06
CA MET A 1 31.03 -27.82 -51.59
C MET A 1 31.77 -28.86 -50.76
N GLN A 2 31.00 -29.84 -50.29
CA GLN A 2 31.28 -31.14 -49.65
C GLN A 2 32.74 -31.60 -49.36
N SER A 3 32.99 -31.80 -48.06
CA SER A 3 33.46 -33.04 -47.38
C SER A 3 34.30 -34.08 -48.14
N ALA A 4 35.46 -34.44 -47.58
CA ALA A 4 35.95 -35.82 -47.51
C ALA A 4 36.93 -36.02 -46.33
N ALA A 5 36.87 -37.19 -45.68
CA ALA A 5 37.61 -37.57 -44.48
C ALA A 5 38.49 -38.83 -44.68
N SER A 6 39.62 -38.92 -43.96
CA SER A 6 40.45 -40.11 -43.59
C SER A 6 41.88 -39.64 -43.25
N ARG A 7 42.74 -40.21 -42.38
CA ARG A 7 42.91 -41.47 -41.61
C ARG A 7 44.10 -41.22 -40.62
N ILE A 8 44.02 -41.54 -39.32
CA ILE A 8 44.60 -42.72 -38.59
C ILE A 8 46.16 -42.79 -38.41
N LEU A 9 46.58 -42.51 -37.15
CA LEU A 9 47.47 -43.21 -36.17
C LEU A 9 49.03 -43.36 -36.27
N ARG A 10 49.64 -43.23 -35.06
CA ARG A 10 50.98 -43.62 -34.48
C ARG A 10 52.10 -42.54 -34.56
N SER A 11 52.96 -42.25 -33.56
CA SER A 11 53.22 -42.71 -32.17
C SER A 11 54.22 -41.75 -31.46
N LEU A 12 54.13 -41.69 -30.12
CA LEU A 12 54.89 -40.98 -29.04
C LEU A 12 56.46 -41.08 -29.08
N PRO A 13 57.27 -40.28 -28.30
CA PRO A 13 57.15 -40.14 -26.83
C PRO A 13 57.60 -38.84 -26.07
N THR A 14 56.93 -38.66 -24.91
CA THR A 14 57.36 -38.21 -23.56
C THR A 14 58.31 -37.02 -23.32
N ARG A 15 57.86 -36.04 -22.51
CA ARG A 15 58.43 -35.78 -21.17
C ARG A 15 57.50 -34.97 -20.27
N THR A 16 57.55 -35.35 -19.00
CA THR A 16 56.72 -35.01 -17.84
C THR A 16 57.26 -33.81 -17.05
N SER A 17 56.39 -32.99 -16.45
CA SER A 17 56.51 -32.60 -15.03
C SER A 17 55.16 -32.07 -14.48
N ASN A 18 54.73 -32.65 -13.36
CA ASN A 18 53.59 -32.28 -12.52
C ASN A 18 53.96 -31.05 -11.66
N SER A 19 53.08 -30.12 -11.31
CA SER A 19 52.07 -30.19 -10.23
C SER A 19 51.65 -28.72 -9.84
N PRO A 20 50.75 -28.44 -8.88
CA PRO A 20 49.34 -28.14 -9.15
C PRO A 20 48.79 -26.81 -8.56
N LYS A 21 47.53 -26.52 -8.89
CA LYS A 21 46.65 -25.42 -8.41
C LYS A 21 46.48 -25.38 -6.88
N PRO A 22 46.24 -24.21 -6.26
CA PRO A 22 45.65 -24.13 -4.93
C PRO A 22 44.13 -23.93 -4.98
N VAL A 23 43.41 -24.77 -4.24
CA VAL A 23 42.03 -24.60 -3.79
C VAL A 23 42.11 -24.00 -2.38
N LEU A 24 41.44 -22.88 -2.14
CA LEU A 24 41.34 -22.25 -0.82
C LEU A 24 40.00 -22.61 -0.17
N SER A 25 40.05 -23.54 0.77
CA SER A 25 39.06 -23.71 1.83
C SER A 25 39.56 -22.94 3.06
N CYS A 26 38.73 -22.08 3.65
CA CYS A 26 39.02 -21.52 4.98
C CYS A 26 37.97 -21.98 5.99
N ALA A 27 38.49 -22.60 7.03
CA ALA A 27 37.80 -23.16 8.17
C ALA A 27 37.40 -22.07 9.20
N ARG A 28 36.39 -22.42 10.01
CA ARG A 28 36.00 -21.75 11.25
C ARG A 28 37.15 -21.72 12.27
N PRO A 29 37.11 -20.74 13.19
CA PRO A 29 37.50 -20.99 14.57
C PRO A 29 36.40 -20.70 15.59
N THR A 30 36.46 -21.52 16.62
CA THR A 30 35.82 -21.59 17.94
C THR A 30 35.71 -20.29 18.74
N THR A 31 34.68 -20.14 19.58
CA THR A 31 34.77 -20.28 21.07
C THR A 31 33.44 -19.95 21.76
N ARG A 32 33.11 -20.77 22.77
CA ARG A 32 32.09 -20.51 23.80
C ARG A 32 32.66 -19.49 24.80
N SER A 33 31.87 -18.50 25.20
CA SER A 33 31.94 -17.98 26.57
C SER A 33 30.53 -17.61 27.04
N SER A 34 30.10 -18.31 28.08
CA SER A 34 28.89 -18.10 28.84
C SER A 34 29.26 -17.33 30.09
N LEU A 35 28.78 -16.10 30.22
CA LEU A 35 28.89 -15.30 31.44
C LEU A 35 27.49 -15.07 31.99
N CYS A 36 27.16 -15.85 33.02
CA CYS A 36 26.11 -15.55 33.98
C CYS A 36 26.63 -14.48 34.95
N ILE A 37 25.88 -13.39 35.14
CA ILE A 37 25.98 -12.52 36.32
C ILE A 37 24.54 -12.22 36.80
N PRO A 38 24.24 -12.27 38.12
CA PRO A 38 22.89 -12.34 38.64
C PRO A 38 22.34 -11.01 39.20
N ARG A 39 21.00 -10.96 39.29
CA ARG A 39 20.13 -10.20 40.22
C ARG A 39 20.20 -8.67 40.23
N GLN A 40 19.04 -8.02 40.11
CA GLN A 40 18.42 -7.33 41.25
C GLN A 40 16.94 -7.01 41.00
N HIS A 41 16.10 -7.42 41.96
CA HIS A 41 14.71 -7.01 42.12
C HIS A 41 14.65 -5.56 42.57
N TYR A 42 13.74 -4.78 41.99
CA TYR A 42 13.14 -3.63 42.69
C TYR A 42 11.62 -3.82 42.73
N SER A 43 11.15 -3.87 43.97
CA SER A 43 9.74 -3.88 44.37
C SER A 43 9.43 -2.48 44.89
N THR A 44 8.41 -1.81 44.36
CA THR A 44 7.78 -0.69 45.05
C THR A 44 6.27 -0.74 44.86
N ASN A 45 5.60 -0.79 46.00
CA ASN A 45 4.16 -0.84 46.21
C ASN A 45 3.48 0.51 45.96
N LEU A 46 2.22 0.42 45.50
CA LEU A 46 1.00 1.12 45.94
C LEU A 46 1.13 2.54 46.51
N ILE A 47 0.37 3.50 45.94
CA ILE A 47 -0.64 4.30 46.67
C ILE A 47 -1.81 4.68 45.74
N SER A 48 -3.01 4.29 46.17
CA SER A 48 -4.35 4.72 45.74
C SER A 48 -4.82 5.97 46.50
N ARG A 49 -5.69 6.80 45.87
CA ARG A 49 -6.84 7.56 46.48
C ARG A 49 -7.41 8.51 45.40
N SER A 50 -8.62 8.33 44.88
CA SER A 50 -9.98 8.51 45.43
C SER A 50 -10.60 9.88 45.09
N THR A 51 -11.59 9.85 44.19
CA THR A 51 -12.94 10.47 44.25
C THR A 51 -13.15 11.89 44.78
N ASN A 52 -13.87 12.71 43.99
CA ASN A 52 -15.15 13.37 44.37
C ASN A 52 -15.67 14.21 43.18
N GLN A 53 -16.83 13.86 42.61
CA GLN A 53 -18.19 14.37 42.92
C GLN A 53 -18.48 15.80 42.39
N THR A 54 -19.40 15.82 41.42
CA THR A 54 -20.36 16.86 40.95
C THR A 54 -21.19 17.45 42.12
N PRO A 55 -22.05 18.52 42.00
CA PRO A 55 -23.03 18.79 40.92
C PRO A 55 -23.45 20.31 40.74
N PRO A 56 -24.70 20.73 40.39
CA PRO A 56 -25.03 21.32 39.06
C PRO A 56 -25.90 22.62 39.08
N ALA A 57 -26.24 23.18 37.90
CA ALA A 57 -27.49 23.95 37.61
C ALA A 57 -27.55 24.35 36.10
N ARG A 58 -28.46 23.82 35.27
CA ARG A 58 -29.77 24.35 34.81
C ARG A 58 -29.80 25.84 34.40
N THR A 59 -30.25 26.16 33.17
CA THR A 59 -31.55 26.83 32.83
C THR A 59 -31.63 27.41 31.39
N LEU A 60 -32.61 26.92 30.61
CA LEU A 60 -33.49 27.47 29.53
C LEU A 60 -33.04 28.32 28.29
N LEU A 61 -33.81 28.03 27.20
CA LEU A 61 -34.35 28.91 26.11
C LEU A 61 -33.36 29.38 25.02
N ALA A 62 -33.67 29.49 23.72
CA ALA A 62 -34.94 29.52 22.98
C ALA A 62 -34.72 29.16 21.48
N VAL A 63 -35.84 28.80 20.83
CA VAL A 63 -36.04 28.58 19.40
C VAL A 63 -36.05 29.90 18.64
N LEU A 64 -35.36 29.99 17.48
CA LEU A 64 -35.75 30.89 16.38
C LEU A 64 -35.38 30.27 15.02
N SER A 65 -36.42 29.99 14.24
CA SER A 65 -36.40 29.63 12.83
C SER A 65 -36.28 30.88 11.96
N HIS A 66 -35.41 30.90 10.95
CA HIS A 66 -35.50 31.84 9.82
C HIS A 66 -35.29 31.11 8.50
N GLN A 67 -36.34 31.15 7.67
CA GLN A 67 -36.34 30.77 6.26
C GLN A 67 -35.82 31.93 5.42
N GLN A 68 -35.04 31.64 4.38
CA GLN A 68 -34.87 32.53 3.23
C GLN A 68 -34.88 31.75 1.90
N PRO A 69 -35.24 32.42 0.78
CA PRO A 69 -35.91 31.80 -0.37
C PRO A 69 -34.96 31.39 -1.51
N LYS A 70 -35.40 30.40 -2.29
CA LYS A 70 -34.78 29.93 -3.54
C LYS A 70 -35.25 30.75 -4.74
N LEU A 71 -34.33 31.07 -5.64
CA LEU A 71 -34.61 31.40 -7.05
C LEU A 71 -33.80 30.48 -7.97
N PRO A 72 -34.32 30.17 -9.19
CA PRO A 72 -33.84 29.05 -10.00
C PRO A 72 -32.83 29.49 -11.07
N ASN A 73 -31.94 28.59 -11.48
CA ASN A 73 -31.27 28.70 -12.78
C ASN A 73 -31.24 27.33 -13.48
N PRO A 74 -31.55 27.23 -14.80
CA PRO A 74 -31.79 25.98 -15.49
C PRO A 74 -30.61 25.55 -16.36
N PHE A 75 -30.11 24.32 -16.23
CA PHE A 75 -29.45 23.58 -17.33
C PHE A 75 -29.57 22.07 -17.07
N LEU A 76 -30.24 21.37 -17.99
CA LEU A 76 -30.22 19.91 -18.17
C LEU A 76 -28.81 19.48 -18.62
N GLY A 77 -28.28 18.27 -18.40
CA GLY A 77 -28.79 17.04 -17.82
C GLY A 77 -27.83 15.90 -18.21
N LEU A 78 -27.15 15.31 -17.22
CA LEU A 78 -26.42 14.04 -17.27
C LEU A 78 -26.61 13.36 -15.90
N PRO A 79 -26.70 12.02 -15.81
CA PRO A 79 -27.26 11.35 -14.64
C PRO A 79 -26.33 11.49 -13.43
N ARG A 80 -26.78 12.30 -12.46
CA ARG A 80 -26.27 12.35 -11.09
C ARG A 80 -26.55 11.02 -10.39
N ARG A 81 -25.51 10.25 -10.10
CA ARG A 81 -25.42 9.49 -8.83
C ARG A 81 -24.03 9.74 -8.25
N LEU A 82 -24.04 10.58 -7.23
CA LEU A 82 -22.88 10.94 -6.44
C LEU A 82 -22.48 9.75 -5.58
N PHE A 83 -21.17 9.57 -5.47
CA PHE A 83 -20.46 9.00 -4.34
C PHE A 83 -21.11 9.49 -3.03
N SER A 84 -21.95 8.67 -2.43
CA SER A 84 -22.42 8.86 -1.06
C SER A 84 -22.27 7.52 -0.36
N THR A 85 -21.27 7.44 0.50
CA THR A 85 -21.20 6.40 1.54
C THR A 85 -22.47 6.50 2.39
N PRO A 86 -23.17 5.40 2.68
CA PRO A 86 -24.26 5.44 3.62
C PRO A 86 -23.67 5.72 5.00
N ALA A 87 -24.02 6.87 5.57
CA ALA A 87 -23.73 7.22 6.95
C ALA A 87 -24.39 6.20 7.87
N SER A 88 -23.61 5.21 8.32
CA SER A 88 -23.94 4.35 9.44
C SER A 88 -23.42 5.01 10.71
N THR A 89 -24.31 5.30 11.65
CA THR A 89 -23.98 5.73 13.00
C THR A 89 -23.22 4.61 13.72
N ALA A 90 -21.90 4.68 13.78
CA ALA A 90 -21.11 3.83 14.65
C ALA A 90 -20.35 4.72 15.63
N GLU A 91 -20.79 4.73 16.89
CA GLU A 91 -19.85 4.82 18.01
C GLU A 91 -18.73 3.78 17.75
N HIS A 92 -17.47 4.00 18.20
CA HIS A 92 -16.44 2.94 18.23
C HIS A 92 -16.88 1.82 19.18
N LYS A 93 -17.88 1.06 18.74
CA LYS A 93 -18.66 0.18 19.57
C LYS A 93 -18.07 -1.18 19.30
N MET A 94 -17.29 -1.63 20.27
CA MET A 94 -17.02 -3.04 20.48
C MET A 94 -18.26 -3.85 20.08
N VAL A 95 -18.11 -4.66 19.04
CA VAL A 95 -19.20 -5.47 18.53
C VAL A 95 -19.22 -6.77 19.30
N ASN A 96 -20.36 -7.16 19.86
CA ASN A 96 -20.47 -8.49 20.47
C ASN A 96 -20.46 -9.55 19.35
N THR A 97 -19.39 -10.34 19.31
CA THR A 97 -19.10 -11.35 18.28
C THR A 97 -19.51 -12.77 18.69
N THR A 98 -20.11 -12.95 19.86
CA THR A 98 -20.43 -14.26 20.45
C THR A 98 -21.27 -15.15 19.52
N GLU A 99 -22.34 -14.59 18.93
CA GLU A 99 -23.22 -15.34 18.03
C GLU A 99 -22.51 -15.68 16.70
N ARG A 100 -21.72 -14.73 16.15
CA ARG A 100 -20.93 -14.94 14.93
C ARG A 100 -19.91 -16.06 15.11
N LEU A 101 -19.18 -16.05 16.22
CA LEU A 101 -18.22 -17.11 16.56
C LEU A 101 -18.91 -18.46 16.81
N THR A 102 -20.08 -18.47 17.45
CA THR A 102 -20.86 -19.69 17.67
C THR A 102 -21.29 -20.34 16.36
N ALA A 103 -21.83 -19.54 15.43
CA ALA A 103 -22.22 -20.01 14.10
C ALA A 103 -21.01 -20.51 13.29
N LEU A 104 -19.90 -19.76 13.29
CA LEU A 104 -18.66 -20.17 12.63
C LEU A 104 -18.14 -21.51 13.15
N ARG A 105 -18.11 -21.68 14.49
CA ARG A 105 -17.63 -22.92 15.12
C ARG A 105 -18.50 -24.13 14.82
N ALA A 106 -19.79 -23.95 14.57
CA ALA A 106 -20.67 -25.02 14.10
C ALA A 106 -20.28 -25.46 12.68
N LEU A 107 -20.12 -24.52 11.75
CA LEU A 107 -19.67 -24.78 10.39
C LEU A 107 -18.27 -25.41 10.34
N MET A 108 -17.35 -24.96 11.21
CA MET A 108 -16.02 -25.56 11.33
C MET A 108 -16.09 -27.07 11.64
N LYS A 109 -16.96 -27.47 12.57
CA LYS A 109 -17.15 -28.90 12.92
C LYS A 109 -17.72 -29.70 11.75
N GLU A 110 -18.69 -29.14 11.03
CA GLU A 110 -19.29 -29.76 9.84
C GLU A 110 -18.26 -30.00 8.73
N ASN A 111 -17.24 -29.14 8.64
CA ASN A 111 -16.20 -29.20 7.61
C ASN A 111 -14.88 -29.85 8.10
N ASN A 112 -14.86 -30.46 9.29
CA ASN A 112 -13.67 -31.09 9.89
C ASN A 112 -12.46 -30.14 9.98
N VAL A 113 -12.73 -28.88 10.37
CA VAL A 113 -11.74 -27.82 10.59
C VAL A 113 -11.70 -27.47 12.08
N ASP A 114 -10.52 -27.51 12.68
CA ASP A 114 -10.31 -27.20 14.10
C ASP A 114 -9.82 -25.76 14.34
N VAL A 115 -9.06 -25.22 13.38
CA VAL A 115 -8.56 -23.84 13.38
C VAL A 115 -8.93 -23.19 12.06
N TYR A 116 -9.61 -22.04 12.08
CA TYR A 116 -9.99 -21.31 10.86
C TYR A 116 -9.27 -19.96 10.78
N ILE A 117 -8.72 -19.66 9.61
CA ILE A 117 -7.96 -18.43 9.35
C ILE A 117 -8.79 -17.49 8.47
N VAL A 118 -8.87 -16.22 8.86
CA VAL A 118 -9.51 -15.15 8.11
C VAL A 118 -8.51 -14.00 7.93
N PRO A 119 -7.85 -13.92 6.75
CA PRO A 119 -6.98 -12.78 6.41
C PRO A 119 -7.78 -11.49 6.15
N SER A 120 -7.06 -10.37 6.03
CA SER A 120 -7.62 -9.08 5.57
C SER A 120 -7.84 -9.07 4.05
N GLU A 121 -6.97 -9.76 3.31
CA GLU A 121 -6.82 -9.69 1.88
C GLU A 121 -7.99 -10.35 1.12
N ASP A 122 -8.19 -9.93 -0.13
CA ASP A 122 -9.16 -10.53 -1.06
C ASP A 122 -8.49 -11.56 -2.00
N ALA A 123 -9.27 -12.07 -2.97
CA ALA A 123 -8.81 -13.06 -3.94
C ALA A 123 -7.71 -12.56 -4.90
N HIS A 124 -7.45 -11.25 -4.92
CA HIS A 124 -6.48 -10.56 -5.77
C HIS A 124 -5.31 -9.98 -4.97
N GLN A 125 -5.28 -10.22 -3.66
CA GLN A 125 -4.27 -9.74 -2.73
C GLN A 125 -4.23 -8.20 -2.70
N SER A 126 -5.41 -7.58 -2.83
CA SER A 126 -5.58 -6.14 -2.71
C SER A 126 -5.24 -5.66 -1.31
N GLU A 127 -4.55 -4.53 -1.20
CA GLU A 127 -4.23 -3.89 0.09
C GLU A 127 -5.47 -3.28 0.75
N TYR A 128 -6.28 -2.59 -0.04
CA TYR A 128 -7.61 -2.13 0.34
C TYR A 128 -8.62 -3.13 -0.21
N THR A 129 -9.59 -3.52 0.62
CA THR A 129 -10.63 -4.46 0.20
C THR A 129 -11.99 -3.77 0.07
N SER A 130 -12.83 -4.32 -0.80
CA SER A 130 -14.22 -3.87 -0.91
C SER A 130 -15.01 -4.32 0.33
N PRO A 131 -16.11 -3.64 0.71
CA PRO A 131 -16.91 -4.04 1.87
C PRO A 131 -17.39 -5.49 1.85
N CYS A 132 -17.61 -6.08 0.66
CA CYS A 132 -18.01 -7.48 0.53
C CYS A 132 -16.90 -8.48 0.90
N ASP A 133 -15.64 -8.03 0.93
CA ASP A 133 -14.48 -8.84 1.29
C ASP A 133 -13.98 -8.52 2.72
N GLY A 134 -14.65 -7.60 3.45
CA GLY A 134 -14.39 -7.22 4.86
C GLY A 134 -14.72 -8.31 5.89
N ARG A 135 -14.35 -9.57 5.61
CA ARG A 135 -14.70 -10.76 6.40
C ARG A 135 -14.09 -10.76 7.79
N ARG A 136 -12.83 -10.34 7.90
CA ARG A 136 -12.14 -10.19 9.19
C ARG A 136 -12.81 -9.11 10.04
N GLU A 137 -13.17 -7.98 9.45
CA GLU A 137 -13.95 -6.94 10.13
C GLU A 137 -15.29 -7.47 10.60
N TYR A 138 -16.04 -8.16 9.75
CA TYR A 138 -17.32 -8.76 10.15
C TYR A 138 -17.17 -9.76 11.30
N ILE A 139 -16.23 -10.70 11.24
CA ILE A 139 -16.14 -11.74 12.29
C ILE A 139 -15.63 -11.19 13.63
N SER A 140 -14.77 -10.16 13.62
CA SER A 140 -14.07 -9.67 14.83
C SER A 140 -14.53 -8.31 15.35
N GLY A 141 -15.20 -7.50 14.52
CA GLY A 141 -15.50 -6.09 14.82
C GLY A 141 -14.32 -5.13 14.61
N PHE A 142 -13.13 -5.63 14.27
CA PHE A 142 -11.94 -4.80 14.05
C PHE A 142 -11.88 -4.25 12.63
N THR A 143 -11.81 -2.92 12.50
CA THR A 143 -11.92 -2.19 11.22
C THR A 143 -10.57 -1.72 10.64
N GLY A 144 -9.43 -1.97 11.30
CA GLY A 144 -8.12 -1.56 10.78
C GLY A 144 -7.79 -2.24 9.44
N SER A 145 -6.88 -1.71 8.62
CA SER A 145 -6.68 -2.28 7.27
C SER A 145 -5.98 -3.65 7.26
N ALA A 146 -5.11 -3.91 8.25
CA ALA A 146 -4.30 -5.13 8.30
C ALA A 146 -4.62 -5.99 9.53
N GLY A 147 -4.82 -7.29 9.33
CA GLY A 147 -4.89 -8.23 10.43
C GLY A 147 -5.31 -9.64 10.03
N TRP A 148 -5.15 -10.57 10.97
CA TRP A 148 -5.48 -11.98 10.82
C TRP A 148 -6.41 -12.39 11.96
N ALA A 149 -7.64 -12.76 11.65
CA ALA A 149 -8.55 -13.36 12.62
C ALA A 149 -8.36 -14.89 12.61
N LEU A 150 -8.10 -15.46 13.78
CA LEU A 150 -7.74 -16.86 13.99
C LEU A 150 -8.72 -17.46 14.99
N ILE A 151 -9.47 -18.49 14.60
CA ILE A 151 -10.57 -19.01 15.41
C ILE A 151 -10.36 -20.50 15.64
N THR A 152 -10.45 -20.95 16.89
CA THR A 152 -10.56 -22.37 17.26
C THR A 152 -11.98 -22.66 17.77
N HIS A 153 -12.27 -23.91 18.14
CA HIS A 153 -13.53 -24.26 18.77
C HIS A 153 -13.81 -23.55 20.11
N ASP A 154 -12.78 -23.02 20.77
CA ASP A 154 -12.85 -22.49 22.14
C ASP A 154 -12.15 -21.12 22.33
N LYS A 155 -11.31 -20.69 21.38
CA LYS A 155 -10.55 -19.43 21.43
C LYS A 155 -10.76 -18.62 20.14
N ALA A 156 -10.50 -17.32 20.21
CA ALA A 156 -10.34 -16.46 19.04
C ALA A 156 -9.19 -15.47 19.30
N ALA A 157 -8.38 -15.21 18.28
CA ALA A 157 -7.27 -14.29 18.34
C ALA A 157 -7.23 -13.40 17.10
N LEU A 158 -6.93 -12.12 17.29
CA LEU A 158 -6.69 -11.18 16.20
C LEU A 158 -5.22 -10.79 16.23
N SER A 159 -4.50 -10.99 15.13
CA SER A 159 -3.14 -10.48 14.99
C SER A 159 -3.09 -9.28 14.07
N THR A 160 -2.47 -8.19 14.50
CA THR A 160 -2.24 -6.99 13.70
C THR A 160 -0.89 -6.37 14.05
N ASP A 161 -0.42 -5.41 13.26
CA ASP A 161 0.84 -4.70 13.46
C ASP A 161 0.69 -3.43 14.30
N GLY A 162 1.82 -2.78 14.60
CA GLY A 162 1.90 -1.65 15.55
C GLY A 162 1.02 -0.45 15.19
N ARG A 163 0.58 -0.32 13.94
CA ARG A 163 -0.33 0.75 13.51
C ARG A 163 -1.69 0.67 14.19
N TYR A 164 -2.12 -0.53 14.60
CA TYR A 164 -3.50 -0.80 14.99
C TYR A 164 -3.68 -1.35 16.40
N PHE A 165 -2.64 -1.36 17.25
CA PHE A 165 -2.74 -1.93 18.61
C PHE A 165 -3.82 -1.25 19.45
N ASN A 166 -3.79 0.09 19.52
CA ASN A 166 -4.75 0.85 20.33
C ASN A 166 -6.18 0.73 19.78
N GLN A 167 -6.33 0.74 18.44
CA GLN A 167 -7.63 0.55 17.80
C GLN A 167 -8.19 -0.85 18.10
N ALA A 168 -7.36 -1.89 17.97
CA ALA A 168 -7.80 -3.26 18.23
C ALA A 168 -8.21 -3.47 19.69
N GLU A 169 -7.52 -2.86 20.67
CA GLU A 169 -7.90 -2.92 22.09
C GLU A 169 -9.26 -2.27 22.38
N GLN A 170 -9.67 -1.29 21.57
CA GLN A 170 -10.96 -0.60 21.73
C GLN A 170 -12.11 -1.32 21.01
N GLN A 171 -11.83 -1.99 19.89
CA GLN A 171 -12.84 -2.58 19.01
C GLN A 171 -13.13 -4.06 19.28
N LEU A 172 -12.17 -4.81 19.83
CA LEU A 172 -12.33 -6.23 20.11
C LEU A 172 -13.12 -6.47 21.40
N ASP A 173 -14.08 -7.39 21.36
CA ASP A 173 -14.79 -7.84 22.57
C ASP A 173 -13.99 -8.88 23.38
N GLU A 174 -14.55 -9.31 24.51
CA GLU A 174 -13.92 -10.26 25.43
C GLU A 174 -13.66 -11.66 24.83
N ASN A 175 -14.21 -11.98 23.66
CA ASN A 175 -13.97 -13.26 22.99
C ASN A 175 -12.59 -13.31 22.32
N TRP A 176 -11.94 -12.17 22.09
CA TRP A 176 -10.71 -12.07 21.29
C TRP A 176 -9.47 -11.80 22.14
N THR A 177 -8.39 -12.49 21.79
CA THR A 177 -7.04 -12.15 22.26
C THR A 177 -6.28 -11.39 21.19
N LEU A 178 -5.74 -10.21 21.52
CA LEU A 178 -4.91 -9.43 20.60
C LEU A 178 -3.45 -9.95 20.57
N LEU A 179 -2.98 -10.32 19.38
CA LEU A 179 -1.59 -10.72 19.11
C LEU A 179 -0.84 -9.57 18.44
N LYS A 180 -0.17 -8.74 19.26
CA LYS A 180 0.60 -7.56 18.83
C LYS A 180 1.89 -7.95 18.10
N GLN A 181 1.88 -7.93 16.77
CA GLN A 181 3.02 -8.37 15.95
C GLN A 181 4.29 -7.57 16.21
N GLY A 182 5.44 -8.24 16.25
CA GLY A 182 6.74 -7.61 16.44
C GLY A 182 7.10 -7.25 17.89
N MET A 183 6.18 -7.42 18.84
CA MET A 183 6.51 -7.34 20.26
C MET A 183 7.30 -8.57 20.71
N ALA A 184 8.23 -8.37 21.65
CA ALA A 184 8.93 -9.47 22.30
C ALA A 184 7.91 -10.41 22.99
N ASP A 185 8.19 -11.71 22.94
CA ASP A 185 7.38 -12.77 23.56
C ASP A 185 5.95 -12.95 23.02
N VAL A 186 5.54 -12.19 22.00
CA VAL A 186 4.27 -12.42 21.28
C VAL A 186 4.54 -13.35 20.09
N PRO A 187 3.86 -14.51 19.99
CA PRO A 187 4.04 -15.39 18.84
C PRO A 187 3.56 -14.70 17.56
N THR A 188 4.22 -14.99 16.44
CA THR A 188 3.65 -14.66 15.13
C THR A 188 2.30 -15.36 14.99
N TRP A 189 1.38 -14.76 14.23
CA TRP A 189 0.07 -15.37 14.00
C TRP A 189 0.18 -16.81 13.46
N SER A 190 1.18 -17.08 12.61
CA SER A 190 1.42 -18.42 12.04
C SER A 190 2.04 -19.39 13.05
N GLU A 191 2.78 -18.91 14.05
CA GLU A 191 3.18 -19.73 15.21
C GLU A 191 2.00 -20.05 16.11
N TRP A 192 1.12 -19.08 16.34
CA TRP A 192 -0.10 -19.28 17.13
C TRP A 192 -0.98 -20.35 16.48
N VAL A 193 -1.27 -20.22 15.18
CA VAL A 193 -2.02 -21.22 14.40
C VAL A 193 -1.38 -22.60 14.49
N ALA A 194 -0.08 -22.70 14.22
CA ALA A 194 0.61 -23.99 14.25
C ALA A 194 0.62 -24.63 15.65
N THR A 195 0.58 -23.82 16.71
CA THR A 195 0.51 -24.29 18.10
C THR A 195 -0.90 -24.77 18.45
N GLU A 196 -1.93 -24.01 18.09
CA GLU A 196 -3.33 -24.41 18.34
C GLU A 196 -3.75 -25.63 17.50
N ALA A 197 -3.09 -25.84 16.34
CA ALA A 197 -3.26 -27.01 15.49
C ALA A 197 -2.56 -28.28 16.00
N THR A 198 -1.79 -28.22 17.09
CA THR A 198 -1.12 -29.42 17.66
C THR A 198 -2.11 -30.54 17.99
N GLY A 199 -1.63 -31.78 17.95
CA GLY A 199 -2.46 -32.97 18.22
C GLY A 199 -3.23 -33.47 17.00
N GLY A 200 -2.72 -33.20 15.79
CA GLY A 200 -3.31 -33.69 14.54
C GLY A 200 -4.54 -32.91 14.06
N LYS A 201 -4.77 -31.71 14.59
CA LYS A 201 -5.90 -30.85 14.22
C LYS A 201 -5.70 -30.20 12.84
N ASN A 202 -6.80 -30.03 12.11
CA ASN A 202 -6.81 -29.44 10.79
C ASN A 202 -7.00 -27.92 10.82
N VAL A 203 -6.29 -27.24 9.94
CA VAL A 203 -6.38 -25.78 9.76
C VAL A 203 -7.11 -25.50 8.46
N GLY A 204 -8.20 -24.76 8.49
CA GLY A 204 -8.98 -24.37 7.31
C GLY A 204 -8.78 -22.91 6.95
N VAL A 205 -8.78 -22.64 5.65
CA VAL A 205 -8.74 -21.28 5.09
C VAL A 205 -9.37 -21.31 3.70
N ASP A 206 -10.03 -20.23 3.31
CA ASP A 206 -10.44 -20.03 1.92
C ASP A 206 -9.20 -19.95 1.02
N ALA A 207 -9.07 -20.88 0.07
CA ALA A 207 -7.89 -21.01 -0.78
C ALA A 207 -7.69 -19.80 -1.70
N SER A 208 -8.72 -18.99 -1.94
CA SER A 208 -8.60 -17.77 -2.73
C SER A 208 -7.86 -16.65 -2.00
N LEU A 209 -7.79 -16.69 -0.67
CA LEU A 209 -7.30 -15.56 0.15
C LEU A 209 -5.84 -15.69 0.58
N LEU A 210 -5.19 -16.83 0.33
CA LEU A 210 -3.75 -17.01 0.58
C LEU A 210 -3.00 -17.14 -0.74
N THR A 211 -1.79 -16.59 -0.78
CA THR A 211 -0.88 -16.88 -1.90
C THR A 211 -0.44 -18.34 -1.86
N TYR A 212 -0.15 -18.89 -3.04
CA TYR A 212 0.33 -20.27 -3.17
C TYR A 212 1.65 -20.52 -2.42
N ALA A 213 2.64 -19.64 -2.58
CA ALA A 213 3.92 -19.74 -1.85
C ALA A 213 3.70 -19.79 -0.34
N PHE A 214 2.79 -18.95 0.14
CA PHE A 214 2.53 -18.79 1.55
C PHE A 214 1.77 -19.98 2.13
N SER A 215 0.79 -20.55 1.41
CA SER A 215 0.07 -21.76 1.83
C SER A 215 1.02 -22.95 2.02
N LYS A 216 2.02 -23.11 1.14
CA LYS A 216 3.07 -24.15 1.27
C LYS A 216 3.92 -24.00 2.53
N SER A 217 4.37 -22.77 2.79
CA SER A 217 5.15 -22.45 3.98
C SER A 217 4.35 -22.71 5.26
N LEU A 218 3.08 -22.26 5.29
CA LEU A 218 2.19 -22.45 6.43
C LEU A 218 1.87 -23.93 6.69
N LYS A 219 1.53 -24.70 5.65
CA LYS A 219 1.29 -26.15 5.75
C LYS A 219 2.49 -26.87 6.37
N THR A 220 3.69 -26.57 5.89
CA THR A 220 4.94 -27.12 6.45
C THR A 220 5.11 -26.76 7.93
N LYS A 221 4.79 -25.52 8.31
CA LYS A 221 4.90 -25.03 9.70
C LYS A 221 3.92 -25.75 10.62
N ILE A 222 2.67 -25.94 10.19
CA ILE A 222 1.62 -26.68 10.91
C ILE A 222 2.06 -28.13 11.17
N GLN A 223 2.48 -28.84 10.11
CA GLN A 223 2.88 -30.24 10.20
C GLN A 223 4.12 -30.42 11.10
N LYS A 224 5.12 -29.53 11.00
CA LYS A 224 6.31 -29.56 11.88
C LYS A 224 5.99 -29.39 13.36
N LYS A 225 4.89 -28.68 13.68
CA LYS A 225 4.42 -28.52 15.06
C LYS A 225 3.49 -29.66 15.52
N GLY A 226 3.21 -30.64 14.66
CA GLY A 226 2.36 -31.78 15.00
C GLY A 226 0.87 -31.55 14.74
N GLY A 227 0.53 -30.61 13.85
CA GLY A 227 -0.83 -30.49 13.31
C GLY A 227 -1.12 -31.43 12.16
N GLY A 228 -2.39 -31.50 11.78
CA GLY A 228 -2.92 -32.32 10.69
C GLY A 228 -2.58 -31.74 9.32
N ASP A 229 -3.60 -31.30 8.57
CA ASP A 229 -3.40 -30.63 7.27
C ASP A 229 -3.85 -29.16 7.26
N LEU A 230 -3.36 -28.42 6.25
CA LEU A 230 -3.94 -27.15 5.83
C LEU A 230 -4.96 -27.44 4.72
N ILE A 231 -6.23 -27.18 5.00
CA ILE A 231 -7.37 -27.42 4.12
C ILE A 231 -7.71 -26.13 3.38
N GLY A 232 -7.55 -26.16 2.06
CA GLY A 232 -7.94 -25.07 1.17
C GLY A 232 -9.40 -25.23 0.79
N MET A 233 -10.26 -24.42 1.40
CA MET A 233 -11.70 -24.47 1.19
C MET A 233 -12.08 -23.62 -0.03
N THR A 234 -13.05 -24.09 -0.81
CA THR A 234 -13.62 -23.34 -1.95
C THR A 234 -14.75 -22.41 -1.52
N GLU A 235 -15.47 -22.76 -0.45
CA GLU A 235 -16.50 -21.91 0.14
C GLU A 235 -15.96 -21.22 1.40
N ASN A 236 -16.15 -19.91 1.49
CA ASN A 236 -15.78 -19.16 2.68
C ASN A 236 -16.80 -19.34 3.79
N LEU A 237 -16.38 -19.84 4.96
CA LEU A 237 -17.29 -20.05 6.09
C LEU A 237 -17.82 -18.73 6.67
N ILE A 238 -17.10 -17.62 6.54
CA ILE A 238 -17.58 -16.31 6.99
C ILE A 238 -18.75 -15.85 6.14
N ASP A 239 -18.73 -16.10 4.83
CA ASP A 239 -19.84 -15.71 3.94
C ASP A 239 -21.13 -16.44 4.33
N LYS A 240 -21.04 -17.69 4.82
CA LYS A 240 -22.18 -18.44 5.35
C LYS A 240 -22.72 -17.87 6.67
N VAL A 241 -21.84 -17.44 7.56
CA VAL A 241 -22.25 -16.79 8.84
C VAL A 241 -22.85 -15.41 8.58
N TRP A 242 -22.26 -14.65 7.65
CA TRP A 242 -22.70 -13.31 7.27
C TRP A 242 -24.04 -13.33 6.51
N GLY A 243 -24.26 -14.37 5.71
CA GLY A 243 -25.53 -14.61 5.04
C GLY A 243 -25.93 -13.44 4.15
N SER A 244 -27.20 -13.04 4.20
CA SER A 244 -27.76 -11.99 3.35
C SER A 244 -27.33 -10.56 3.73
N GLU A 245 -26.70 -10.36 4.89
CA GLU A 245 -26.19 -9.05 5.31
C GLU A 245 -24.82 -8.73 4.66
N ARG A 246 -24.19 -9.71 4.02
CA ARG A 246 -22.94 -9.47 3.29
C ARG A 246 -23.20 -8.51 2.13
N PRO A 247 -22.46 -7.39 2.02
CA PRO A 247 -22.61 -6.48 0.90
C PRO A 247 -22.41 -7.19 -0.44
N ALA A 248 -23.17 -6.78 -1.46
CA ALA A 248 -22.96 -7.30 -2.80
C ALA A 248 -21.55 -6.91 -3.30
N ARG A 249 -20.93 -7.78 -4.09
CA ARG A 249 -19.69 -7.43 -4.81
C ARG A 249 -19.99 -6.25 -5.75
N PRO A 250 -19.24 -5.15 -5.68
CA PRO A 250 -19.42 -4.03 -6.59
C PRO A 250 -19.13 -4.46 -8.03
N ALA A 251 -19.76 -3.75 -8.95
CA ALA A 251 -19.64 -3.97 -10.38
C ALA A 251 -19.79 -2.62 -11.09
N GLU A 252 -18.94 -1.68 -10.70
CA GLU A 252 -19.00 -0.29 -11.16
C GLU A 252 -18.57 -0.18 -12.63
N PRO A 253 -19.00 0.85 -13.36
CA PRO A 253 -18.66 1.01 -14.78
C PRO A 253 -17.15 1.01 -15.04
N VAL A 254 -16.75 0.37 -16.13
CA VAL A 254 -15.36 0.37 -16.61
C VAL A 254 -15.06 1.68 -17.31
N ILE A 255 -13.87 2.22 -17.06
CA ILE A 255 -13.34 3.43 -17.67
C ILE A 255 -12.25 3.03 -18.66
N ILE A 256 -12.33 3.53 -19.90
CA ILE A 256 -11.25 3.37 -20.89
C ILE A 256 -10.24 4.50 -20.71
N LEU A 257 -8.97 4.14 -20.57
CA LEU A 257 -7.89 5.12 -20.45
C LEU A 257 -7.32 5.44 -21.83
N ASP A 258 -7.53 6.68 -22.26
CA ASP A 258 -7.00 7.21 -23.52
C ASP A 258 -5.46 7.11 -23.56
N THR A 259 -4.91 6.78 -24.73
CA THR A 259 -3.46 6.66 -24.95
C THR A 259 -2.72 7.98 -24.72
N LYS A 260 -3.38 9.14 -24.78
CA LYS A 260 -2.79 10.43 -24.37
C LYS A 260 -2.39 10.48 -22.89
N PHE A 261 -2.96 9.61 -22.04
CA PHE A 261 -2.59 9.46 -20.63
C PHE A 261 -1.68 8.25 -20.43
N ALA A 262 -1.98 7.13 -21.10
CA ALA A 262 -1.21 5.90 -20.93
C ALA A 262 0.14 5.90 -21.66
N GLY A 263 0.31 6.74 -22.69
CA GLY A 263 1.51 6.84 -23.52
C GLY A 263 1.79 5.65 -24.46
N LYS A 264 1.02 4.58 -24.36
CA LYS A 264 1.18 3.36 -25.16
C LYS A 264 -0.13 2.60 -25.31
N ASP A 265 -0.40 2.08 -26.50
CA ASP A 265 -1.60 1.28 -26.74
C ASP A 265 -1.54 -0.07 -26.03
N PHE A 266 -2.70 -0.61 -25.67
CA PHE A 266 -2.78 -1.88 -24.94
C PHE A 266 -2.33 -3.07 -25.80
N THR A 267 -2.57 -3.02 -27.11
CA THR A 267 -2.14 -4.07 -28.05
C THR A 267 -0.61 -4.15 -28.09
N GLU A 268 0.09 -3.02 -28.11
CA GLU A 268 1.55 -2.96 -28.04
C GLU A 268 2.10 -3.50 -26.70
N LYS A 269 1.38 -3.26 -25.59
CA LYS A 269 1.74 -3.83 -24.28
C LYS A 269 1.62 -5.36 -24.27
N ILE A 270 0.55 -5.90 -24.86
CA ILE A 270 0.37 -7.35 -25.03
C ILE A 270 1.47 -7.95 -25.91
N GLU A 271 1.85 -7.28 -27.00
CA GLU A 271 2.95 -7.73 -27.86
C GLU A 271 4.28 -7.81 -27.11
N ASP A 272 4.60 -6.81 -26.30
CA ASP A 272 5.81 -6.83 -25.48
C ASP A 272 5.78 -7.91 -24.40
N LEU A 273 4.63 -8.14 -23.79
CA LEU A 273 4.42 -9.25 -22.88
C LEU A 273 4.64 -10.60 -23.58
N ARG A 274 4.12 -10.78 -24.80
CA ARG A 274 4.34 -12.00 -25.60
C ARG A 274 5.81 -12.21 -25.96
N LYS A 275 6.57 -11.15 -26.23
CA LYS A 275 8.04 -11.24 -26.40
C LYS A 275 8.71 -11.76 -25.14
N GLU A 276 8.25 -11.34 -23.96
CA GLU A 276 8.78 -11.83 -22.69
C GLU A 276 8.42 -13.29 -22.43
N LEU A 277 7.17 -13.70 -22.70
CA LEU A 277 6.75 -15.11 -22.66
C LEU A 277 7.63 -15.99 -23.57
N ALA A 278 7.95 -15.51 -24.77
CA ALA A 278 8.78 -16.24 -25.72
C ALA A 278 10.24 -16.41 -25.21
N LYS A 279 10.83 -15.39 -24.58
CA LYS A 279 12.17 -15.49 -23.98
C LYS A 279 12.21 -16.53 -22.86
N GLN A 280 11.16 -16.58 -22.05
CA GLN A 280 11.05 -17.54 -20.94
C GLN A 280 10.52 -18.91 -21.39
N LYS A 281 10.16 -19.07 -22.68
CA LYS A 281 9.53 -20.28 -23.23
C LYS A 281 8.28 -20.72 -22.46
N SER A 282 7.53 -19.75 -21.96
CA SER A 282 6.33 -19.96 -21.18
C SER A 282 5.11 -20.22 -22.06
N HIS A 283 4.19 -21.06 -21.58
CA HIS A 283 2.90 -21.30 -22.22
C HIS A 283 1.93 -20.11 -22.09
N GLY A 284 2.16 -19.24 -21.09
CA GLY A 284 1.32 -18.08 -20.84
C GLY A 284 1.60 -17.43 -19.48
N LEU A 285 0.85 -16.39 -19.16
CA LEU A 285 0.85 -15.72 -17.87
C LEU A 285 -0.59 -15.69 -17.32
N VAL A 286 -0.74 -16.11 -16.07
CA VAL A 286 -1.96 -15.86 -15.29
C VAL A 286 -1.80 -14.52 -14.58
N LEU A 287 -2.77 -13.62 -14.74
CA LEU A 287 -2.78 -12.31 -14.08
C LEU A 287 -3.91 -12.27 -13.06
N THR A 288 -3.54 -11.85 -11.85
CA THR A 288 -4.41 -11.74 -10.67
C THR A 288 -4.41 -10.33 -10.08
N GLY A 289 -3.27 -9.61 -10.16
CA GLY A 289 -3.16 -8.25 -9.70
C GLY A 289 -4.05 -7.34 -10.53
N LEU A 290 -5.04 -6.71 -9.90
CA LEU A 290 -6.03 -5.90 -10.60
C LEU A 290 -5.36 -4.71 -11.30
N ASP A 291 -4.38 -4.08 -10.66
CA ASP A 291 -3.58 -2.98 -11.20
C ASP A 291 -2.77 -3.38 -12.43
N GLU A 292 -2.24 -4.62 -12.46
CA GLU A 292 -1.57 -5.17 -13.64
C GLU A 292 -2.51 -5.30 -14.83
N ILE A 293 -3.72 -5.81 -14.59
CA ILE A 293 -4.74 -6.01 -15.63
C ILE A 293 -5.23 -4.66 -16.15
N MET A 294 -5.52 -3.70 -15.26
CA MET A 294 -5.87 -2.33 -15.60
C MET A 294 -4.81 -1.67 -16.49
N TRP A 295 -3.53 -1.79 -16.10
CA TRP A 295 -2.41 -1.23 -16.86
C TRP A 295 -2.23 -1.89 -18.23
N LEU A 296 -2.33 -3.22 -18.29
CA LEU A 296 -2.10 -3.99 -19.52
C LEU A 296 -3.13 -3.64 -20.60
N PHE A 297 -4.40 -3.50 -20.21
CA PHE A 297 -5.51 -3.26 -21.15
C PHE A 297 -5.90 -1.79 -21.32
N ASN A 298 -5.22 -0.85 -20.65
CA ASN A 298 -5.61 0.58 -20.61
C ASN A 298 -7.07 0.78 -20.17
N ILE A 299 -7.45 0.09 -19.10
CA ILE A 299 -8.79 0.20 -18.49
C ILE A 299 -8.67 0.51 -17.00
N ARG A 300 -9.71 1.07 -16.41
CA ARG A 300 -9.81 1.44 -14.99
C ARG A 300 -11.19 1.10 -14.46
N GLY A 301 -11.34 1.07 -13.14
CA GLY A 301 -12.59 0.80 -12.45
C GLY A 301 -12.73 1.57 -11.15
N SER A 302 -13.69 1.17 -10.33
CA SER A 302 -13.89 1.75 -8.98
C SER A 302 -14.54 0.76 -8.00
N ASP A 303 -14.32 -0.54 -8.21
CA ASP A 303 -14.88 -1.58 -7.32
C ASP A 303 -14.21 -1.59 -5.94
N ILE A 304 -12.97 -1.11 -5.86
CA ILE A 304 -12.23 -0.97 -4.60
C ILE A 304 -12.12 0.52 -4.27
N PRO A 305 -12.53 0.96 -3.07
CA PRO A 305 -12.36 2.35 -2.66
C PRO A 305 -10.93 2.85 -2.90
N PHE A 306 -10.83 4.06 -3.46
CA PHE A 306 -9.58 4.79 -3.74
C PHE A 306 -8.65 4.21 -4.82
N ASN A 307 -8.83 2.94 -5.17
CA ASN A 307 -8.00 2.23 -6.13
C ASN A 307 -8.80 2.08 -7.44
N PRO A 308 -8.34 2.67 -8.57
CA PRO A 308 -9.12 2.74 -9.80
C PRO A 308 -9.09 1.41 -10.58
N VAL A 309 -9.53 0.34 -9.92
CA VAL A 309 -9.52 -1.04 -10.38
C VAL A 309 -10.90 -1.67 -10.27
N PHE A 310 -11.13 -2.76 -11.00
CA PHE A 310 -12.34 -3.58 -10.89
C PHE A 310 -11.98 -5.07 -10.83
N PHE A 311 -12.87 -5.88 -10.25
CA PHE A 311 -12.62 -7.31 -10.04
C PHE A 311 -12.50 -8.06 -11.38
N CYS A 312 -11.31 -8.59 -11.66
CA CYS A 312 -11.06 -9.35 -12.88
C CYS A 312 -9.83 -10.26 -12.77
N TYR A 313 -9.77 -11.24 -13.66
CA TYR A 313 -8.55 -12.02 -13.93
C TYR A 313 -8.20 -11.90 -15.40
N ALA A 314 -6.95 -12.19 -15.77
CA ALA A 314 -6.60 -12.35 -17.18
C ALA A 314 -5.66 -13.53 -17.41
N ILE A 315 -5.75 -14.15 -18.58
CA ILE A 315 -4.80 -15.18 -19.02
C ILE A 315 -4.30 -14.75 -20.40
N ILE A 316 -2.97 -14.59 -20.51
CA ILE A 316 -2.31 -14.19 -21.76
C ILE A 316 -1.45 -15.36 -22.23
N THR A 317 -1.69 -15.83 -23.45
CA THR A 317 -0.87 -16.85 -24.11
C THR A 317 -0.14 -16.23 -25.31
N PRO A 318 0.76 -16.97 -25.97
CA PRO A 318 1.41 -16.50 -27.19
C PRO A 318 0.44 -16.06 -28.31
N THR A 319 -0.80 -16.56 -28.30
CA THR A 319 -1.77 -16.36 -29.38
C THR A 319 -3.12 -15.80 -28.94
N ALA A 320 -3.47 -15.84 -27.65
CA ALA A 320 -4.77 -15.41 -27.15
C ALA A 320 -4.62 -14.53 -25.90
N SER A 321 -5.62 -13.68 -25.67
CA SER A 321 -5.77 -12.89 -24.45
C SER A 321 -7.20 -13.05 -23.97
N THR A 322 -7.38 -13.44 -22.71
CA THR A 322 -8.70 -13.64 -22.09
C THR A 322 -8.82 -12.76 -20.85
N LEU A 323 -9.90 -12.00 -20.73
CA LEU A 323 -10.25 -11.18 -19.58
C LEU A 323 -11.53 -11.72 -18.93
N PHE A 324 -11.42 -12.10 -17.66
CA PHE A 324 -12.52 -12.59 -16.84
C PHE A 324 -13.11 -11.42 -16.06
N ILE A 325 -14.35 -11.06 -16.35
CA ILE A 325 -15.01 -9.84 -15.83
C ILE A 325 -16.48 -10.13 -15.50
N ASN A 326 -17.04 -9.38 -14.56
CA ASN A 326 -18.47 -9.41 -14.28
C ASN A 326 -19.28 -9.08 -15.56
N PRO A 327 -20.28 -9.89 -15.95
CA PRO A 327 -21.12 -9.61 -17.13
C PRO A 327 -21.77 -8.22 -17.10
N LYS A 328 -22.09 -7.68 -15.91
CA LYS A 328 -22.68 -6.34 -15.76
C LYS A 328 -21.74 -5.19 -16.16
N GLN A 329 -20.44 -5.45 -16.21
CA GLN A 329 -19.41 -4.46 -16.54
C GLN A 329 -18.99 -4.51 -18.02
N ARG A 330 -19.61 -5.38 -18.83
CA ARG A 330 -19.38 -5.45 -20.28
C ARG A 330 -20.17 -4.38 -21.02
N SER A 331 -19.65 -3.16 -21.01
CA SER A 331 -20.23 -2.07 -21.80
C SER A 331 -19.85 -2.18 -23.28
N THR A 332 -20.63 -1.56 -24.16
CA THR A 332 -20.31 -1.50 -25.60
C THR A 332 -18.99 -0.78 -25.86
N GLU A 333 -18.65 0.22 -25.05
CA GLU A 333 -17.38 0.94 -25.11
C GLU A 333 -16.20 0.02 -24.78
N LEU A 334 -16.33 -0.83 -23.74
CA LEU A 334 -15.30 -1.81 -23.39
C LEU A 334 -15.12 -2.87 -24.50
N GLU A 335 -16.23 -3.40 -25.02
CA GLU A 335 -16.19 -4.38 -26.11
C GLU A 335 -15.56 -3.78 -27.37
N SER A 336 -15.88 -2.51 -27.68
CA SER A 336 -15.27 -1.80 -28.81
C SER A 336 -13.79 -1.49 -28.61
N HIS A 337 -13.37 -1.15 -27.39
CA HIS A 337 -11.96 -0.87 -27.06
C HIS A 337 -11.09 -2.12 -27.21
N LEU A 338 -11.57 -3.25 -26.68
CA LEU A 338 -10.83 -4.51 -26.70
C LEU A 338 -10.89 -5.22 -28.06
N GLY A 339 -12.02 -5.09 -28.76
CA GLY A 339 -12.23 -5.67 -30.09
C GLY A 339 -12.01 -7.18 -30.14
N GLU A 340 -11.46 -7.66 -31.25
CA GLU A 340 -11.11 -9.08 -31.43
C GLU A 340 -9.83 -9.50 -30.67
N HIS A 341 -9.12 -8.56 -30.07
CA HIS A 341 -7.83 -8.82 -29.43
C HIS A 341 -7.96 -9.50 -28.06
N VAL A 342 -9.11 -9.36 -27.38
CA VAL A 342 -9.33 -9.90 -26.03
C VAL A 342 -10.70 -10.55 -25.94
N GLN A 343 -10.72 -11.82 -25.54
CA GLN A 343 -11.95 -12.55 -25.25
C GLN A 343 -12.47 -12.19 -23.86
N LEU A 344 -13.73 -11.77 -23.77
CA LEU A 344 -14.41 -11.55 -22.50
C LEU A 344 -15.08 -12.83 -22.00
N VAL A 345 -14.79 -13.22 -20.76
CA VAL A 345 -15.33 -14.41 -20.08
C VAL A 345 -15.88 -14.00 -18.72
N ASP A 346 -16.86 -14.74 -18.18
CA ASP A 346 -17.46 -14.43 -16.87
C ASP A 346 -16.41 -14.61 -15.78
N TYR A 347 -16.38 -13.68 -14.82
CA TYR A 347 -15.43 -13.66 -13.70
C TYR A 347 -15.27 -15.02 -13.00
N ASP A 348 -16.40 -15.68 -12.71
CA ASP A 348 -16.44 -16.94 -11.95
C ASP A 348 -15.89 -18.15 -12.73
N ASN A 349 -15.66 -18.03 -14.05
CA ASN A 349 -15.18 -19.14 -14.87
C ASN A 349 -13.65 -19.31 -14.86
N VAL A 350 -12.89 -18.42 -14.19
CA VAL A 350 -11.42 -18.47 -14.20
C VAL A 350 -10.86 -19.81 -13.72
N LEU A 351 -11.41 -20.38 -12.64
CA LEU A 351 -10.94 -21.65 -12.09
C LEU A 351 -11.22 -22.80 -13.07
N THR A 352 -12.43 -22.88 -13.61
CA THR A 352 -12.80 -23.88 -14.61
C THR A 352 -11.92 -23.78 -15.85
N THR A 353 -11.64 -22.57 -16.35
CA THR A 353 -10.75 -22.37 -17.49
C THR A 353 -9.32 -22.82 -17.19
N LEU A 354 -8.77 -22.53 -15.99
CA LEU A 354 -7.44 -23.00 -15.59
C LEU A 354 -7.38 -24.53 -15.50
N THR A 355 -8.43 -25.17 -14.97
CA THR A 355 -8.52 -26.65 -14.94
C THR A 355 -8.54 -27.24 -16.35
N THR A 356 -9.36 -26.69 -17.25
CA THR A 356 -9.38 -27.11 -18.66
C THR A 356 -8.03 -26.88 -19.35
N LEU A 357 -7.35 -25.77 -19.08
CA LEU A 357 -6.01 -25.51 -19.61
C LEU A 357 -5.00 -26.54 -19.10
N SER A 358 -5.04 -26.88 -17.81
CA SER A 358 -4.19 -27.91 -17.21
C SER A 358 -4.35 -29.27 -17.91
N GLU A 359 -5.59 -29.66 -18.21
CA GLU A 359 -5.95 -30.94 -18.85
C GLU A 359 -5.56 -30.99 -20.34
N ASN A 360 -5.82 -29.91 -21.10
CA ASN A 360 -5.70 -29.91 -22.57
C ASN A 360 -4.27 -29.76 -23.10
N THR A 361 -3.31 -29.39 -22.25
CA THR A 361 -1.93 -29.07 -22.68
C THR A 361 -0.89 -30.11 -22.23
N VAL A 362 -1.36 -31.33 -21.95
CA VAL A 362 -0.51 -32.50 -21.75
C VAL A 362 -0.13 -33.04 -23.13
N ASP A 363 1.05 -32.66 -23.64
CA ASP A 363 1.68 -33.45 -24.70
C ASP A 363 2.20 -34.73 -24.06
N GLU A 364 1.53 -35.86 -24.29
CA GLU A 364 1.89 -37.17 -23.73
C GLU A 364 3.34 -37.60 -24.08
N ASN A 365 3.96 -36.95 -25.07
CA ASN A 365 5.33 -37.22 -25.50
C ASN A 365 6.39 -36.25 -24.95
N ALA A 366 6.00 -35.19 -24.22
CA ALA A 366 6.92 -34.23 -23.64
C ALA A 366 7.43 -34.70 -22.27
N ALA A 367 8.76 -34.66 -22.06
CA ALA A 367 9.39 -35.09 -20.81
C ALA A 367 8.99 -34.21 -19.59
N GLU A 368 8.62 -32.95 -19.83
CA GLU A 368 8.04 -32.05 -18.83
C GLU A 368 6.92 -31.19 -19.47
N PRO A 369 5.81 -30.93 -18.75
CA PRO A 369 4.74 -30.08 -19.25
C PRO A 369 5.18 -28.61 -19.33
N GLN A 370 4.76 -27.88 -20.36
CA GLN A 370 5.00 -26.44 -20.44
C GLN A 370 4.33 -25.71 -19.27
N LYS A 371 5.05 -24.78 -18.66
CA LYS A 371 4.61 -24.03 -17.49
C LYS A 371 4.04 -22.68 -17.89
N PHE A 372 3.08 -22.20 -17.11
CA PHE A 372 2.65 -20.82 -17.10
C PHE A 372 3.47 -20.04 -16.09
N LEU A 373 3.79 -18.80 -16.44
CA LEU A 373 4.23 -17.83 -15.46
C LEU A 373 3.09 -17.57 -14.48
N PHE A 374 3.40 -17.71 -13.20
CA PHE A 374 2.43 -17.62 -12.12
C PHE A 374 2.93 -16.56 -11.13
N PRO A 375 2.24 -15.42 -11.01
CA PRO A 375 2.66 -14.35 -10.11
C PRO A 375 2.78 -14.82 -8.67
N ALA A 376 3.83 -14.40 -7.96
CA ALA A 376 4.07 -14.78 -6.57
C ALA A 376 2.94 -14.37 -5.59
N ASN A 377 2.13 -13.38 -5.95
CA ASN A 377 0.93 -12.99 -5.21
C ASN A 377 -0.29 -13.86 -5.53
N ALA A 378 -0.29 -14.65 -6.61
CA ALA A 378 -1.48 -15.41 -7.01
C ALA A 378 -1.94 -16.44 -5.98
N SER A 379 -3.26 -16.54 -5.87
CA SER A 379 -3.92 -17.32 -4.84
C SER A 379 -3.68 -18.81 -4.97
N TRP A 380 -3.78 -19.50 -3.84
CA TRP A 380 -3.66 -20.95 -3.77
C TRP A 380 -4.77 -21.65 -4.58
N ALA A 381 -5.97 -21.10 -4.65
CA ALA A 381 -7.06 -21.62 -5.48
C ALA A 381 -6.69 -21.66 -6.98
N LEU A 382 -6.07 -20.60 -7.51
CA LEU A 382 -5.61 -20.57 -8.91
C LEU A 382 -4.51 -21.62 -9.16
N ALA A 383 -3.60 -21.80 -8.20
CA ALA A 383 -2.54 -22.81 -8.29
C ALA A 383 -3.11 -24.25 -8.25
N GLN A 384 -4.14 -24.50 -7.45
CA GLN A 384 -4.85 -25.78 -7.43
C GLN A 384 -5.57 -26.05 -8.74
N ALA A 385 -6.24 -25.04 -9.31
CA ALA A 385 -6.96 -25.17 -10.57
C ALA A 385 -6.03 -25.43 -11.75
N LEU A 386 -4.89 -24.75 -11.82
CA LEU A 386 -3.89 -24.92 -12.88
C LEU A 386 -2.99 -26.16 -12.69
N GLY A 387 -2.80 -26.59 -11.44
CA GLY A 387 -1.93 -27.70 -11.07
C GLY A 387 -0.46 -27.28 -10.83
N GLU A 388 0.09 -27.69 -9.69
CA GLU A 388 1.44 -27.26 -9.25
C GLU A 388 2.59 -27.59 -10.22
N LYS A 389 2.43 -28.61 -11.07
CA LYS A 389 3.43 -29.00 -12.07
C LYS A 389 3.43 -28.09 -13.29
N ARG A 390 2.37 -27.28 -13.46
CA ARG A 390 2.11 -26.42 -14.63
C ARG A 390 2.43 -24.96 -14.37
N LEU A 391 2.88 -24.61 -13.17
CA LEU A 391 3.19 -23.24 -12.82
C LEU A 391 4.69 -23.05 -12.58
N GLU A 392 5.16 -21.85 -12.90
CA GLU A 392 6.47 -21.32 -12.55
C GLU A 392 6.26 -20.01 -11.80
N GLU A 393 6.55 -20.00 -10.50
CA GLU A 393 6.39 -18.82 -9.67
C GLU A 393 7.39 -17.74 -10.09
N VAL A 394 6.88 -16.56 -10.47
CA VAL A 394 7.69 -15.43 -10.91
C VAL A 394 7.19 -14.12 -10.32
N ARG A 395 8.07 -13.11 -10.31
CA ARG A 395 7.60 -11.72 -10.29
C ARG A 395 6.99 -11.43 -11.65
N SER A 396 5.74 -10.98 -11.67
CA SER A 396 5.03 -10.74 -12.93
C SER A 396 5.81 -9.77 -13.83
N PRO A 397 5.99 -10.07 -15.12
CA PRO A 397 6.62 -9.15 -16.07
C PRO A 397 5.79 -7.87 -16.26
N VAL A 398 4.48 -7.91 -16.02
CA VAL A 398 3.60 -6.72 -16.09
C VAL A 398 3.90 -5.78 -14.92
N THR A 399 4.02 -6.32 -13.69
CA THR A 399 4.48 -5.57 -12.51
C THR A 399 5.83 -4.88 -12.75
N VAL A 400 6.80 -5.56 -13.36
CA VAL A 400 8.11 -4.97 -13.67
C VAL A 400 8.00 -3.89 -14.75
N ALA A 401 7.20 -4.10 -15.78
CA ALA A 401 7.02 -3.15 -16.86
C ALA A 401 6.35 -1.85 -16.39
N LYS A 402 5.23 -1.94 -15.65
CA LYS A 402 4.47 -0.76 -15.20
C LYS A 402 5.17 0.06 -14.12
N ALA A 403 6.11 -0.56 -13.38
CA ALA A 403 6.94 0.14 -12.41
C ALA A 403 7.82 1.23 -13.04
N VAL A 404 8.17 1.08 -14.32
CA VAL A 404 8.95 2.04 -15.12
C VAL A 404 7.99 2.83 -16.01
N LYS A 405 7.66 4.05 -15.58
CA LYS A 405 6.72 4.91 -16.31
C LYS A 405 7.37 5.42 -17.58
N ASN A 406 6.58 5.48 -18.65
CA ASN A 406 6.99 6.12 -19.89
C ASN A 406 6.90 7.65 -19.77
N GLU A 407 7.44 8.40 -20.74
CA GLU A 407 7.48 9.87 -20.69
C GLU A 407 6.10 10.53 -20.58
N THR A 408 5.05 9.92 -21.16
CA THR A 408 3.67 10.44 -21.05
C THR A 408 3.16 10.28 -19.63
N GLU A 409 3.35 9.11 -19.03
CA GLU A 409 2.98 8.84 -17.64
C GLU A 409 3.78 9.74 -16.68
N LEU A 410 5.08 9.94 -16.91
CA LEU A 410 5.93 10.82 -16.10
C LEU A 410 5.49 12.28 -16.19
N GLU A 411 5.15 12.75 -17.38
CA GLU A 411 4.62 14.11 -17.56
C GLU A 411 3.26 14.27 -16.88
N GLY A 412 2.38 13.27 -17.00
CA GLY A 412 1.12 13.23 -16.26
C GLY A 412 1.32 13.35 -14.75
N MET A 413 2.30 12.62 -14.18
CA MET A 413 2.66 12.75 -12.77
C MET A 413 3.13 14.17 -12.41
N ARG A 414 3.93 14.83 -13.26
CA ARG A 414 4.33 16.23 -13.01
C ARG A 414 3.13 17.17 -13.00
N GLN A 415 2.23 17.03 -13.96
CA GLN A 415 1.08 17.91 -14.10
C GLN A 415 0.05 17.69 -12.99
N CYS A 416 -0.23 16.45 -12.60
CA CYS A 416 -1.17 16.17 -11.52
C CYS A 416 -0.69 16.69 -10.16
N HIS A 417 0.61 16.62 -9.88
CA HIS A 417 1.15 17.16 -8.63
C HIS A 417 1.18 18.69 -8.57
N ILE A 418 1.20 19.38 -9.72
CA ILE A 418 0.97 20.84 -9.75
C ILE A 418 -0.48 21.14 -9.35
N ARG A 419 -1.46 20.46 -9.95
CA ARG A 419 -2.88 20.67 -9.66
C ARG A 419 -3.24 20.31 -8.23
N ASP A 420 -2.71 19.20 -7.72
CA ASP A 420 -2.91 18.78 -6.33
C ASP A 420 -2.20 19.73 -5.36
N GLY A 421 -1.02 20.22 -5.73
CA GLY A 421 -0.31 21.26 -4.97
C GLY A 421 -1.15 22.53 -4.82
N VAL A 422 -1.79 22.99 -5.89
CA VAL A 422 -2.73 24.13 -5.86
C VAL A 422 -3.89 23.85 -4.90
N ALA A 423 -4.50 22.65 -4.93
CA ALA A 423 -5.59 22.29 -4.03
C ALA A 423 -5.15 22.31 -2.55
N LEU A 424 -3.97 21.76 -2.25
CA LEU A 424 -3.40 21.74 -0.90
C LEU A 424 -3.06 23.15 -0.40
N ILE A 425 -2.56 24.04 -1.27
CA ILE A 425 -2.28 25.43 -0.93
C ILE A 425 -3.57 26.20 -0.61
N GLU A 426 -4.61 26.07 -1.44
CA GLU A 426 -5.94 26.68 -1.16
C GLU A 426 -6.51 26.15 0.16
N TYR A 427 -6.38 24.84 0.38
CA TYR A 427 -6.84 24.16 1.58
C TYR A 427 -6.12 24.65 2.84
N PHE A 428 -4.79 24.64 2.87
CA PHE A 428 -4.05 25.06 4.07
C PHE A 428 -4.23 26.55 4.37
N ALA A 429 -4.32 27.38 3.33
CA ALA A 429 -4.65 28.80 3.50
C ALA A 429 -6.06 29.00 4.09
N TRP A 430 -7.05 28.23 3.62
CA TRP A 430 -8.40 28.21 4.19
C TRP A 430 -8.39 27.73 5.63
N LEU A 431 -7.74 26.59 5.92
CA LEU A 431 -7.75 25.98 7.24
C LEU A 431 -7.14 26.93 8.27
N GLU A 432 -5.99 27.53 7.96
CA GLU A 432 -5.35 28.51 8.83
C GLU A 432 -6.27 29.72 9.07
N GLU A 433 -6.87 30.29 8.02
CA GLU A 433 -7.80 31.42 8.16
C GLU A 433 -8.99 31.08 9.06
N GLN A 434 -9.61 29.92 8.88
CA GLN A 434 -10.77 29.49 9.66
C GLN A 434 -10.41 29.30 11.14
N LEU A 435 -9.32 28.58 11.43
CA LEU A 435 -8.89 28.29 12.79
C LEU A 435 -8.48 29.58 13.54
N LEU A 436 -7.75 30.49 12.87
CA LEU A 436 -7.35 31.76 13.47
C LEU A 436 -8.52 32.74 13.67
N ASN A 437 -9.59 32.60 12.90
CA ASN A 437 -10.85 33.32 13.11
C ASN A 437 -11.77 32.67 14.16
N GLY A 438 -11.32 31.59 14.81
CA GLY A 438 -12.05 30.93 15.90
C GLY A 438 -13.19 30.01 15.44
N VAL A 439 -13.17 29.55 14.18
CA VAL A 439 -14.13 28.55 13.70
C VAL A 439 -13.73 27.18 14.22
N GLU A 440 -14.65 26.50 14.89
CA GLU A 440 -14.44 25.14 15.39
C GLU A 440 -14.66 24.12 14.27
N LEU A 441 -13.58 23.46 13.85
CA LEU A 441 -13.58 22.39 12.86
C LEU A 441 -13.07 21.10 13.53
N ASP A 442 -13.68 19.96 13.22
CA ASP A 442 -13.05 18.67 13.52
C ASP A 442 -12.20 18.15 12.37
N GLU A 443 -11.45 17.08 12.65
CA GLU A 443 -10.56 16.44 11.68
C GLU A 443 -11.29 15.96 10.42
N VAL A 444 -12.58 15.58 10.52
CA VAL A 444 -13.38 15.15 9.37
C VAL A 444 -13.82 16.36 8.56
N ASP A 445 -14.23 17.47 9.20
CA ASP A 445 -14.55 18.73 8.50
C ASP A 445 -13.36 19.20 7.63
N ALA A 446 -12.14 19.09 8.17
CA ALA A 446 -10.90 19.39 7.48
C ALA A 446 -10.63 18.45 6.28
N ALA A 447 -10.77 17.13 6.48
CA ALA A 447 -10.59 16.15 5.41
C ALA A 447 -11.62 16.32 4.27
N ASP A 448 -12.90 16.49 4.63
CA ASP A 448 -14.00 16.73 3.68
C ASP A 448 -13.70 17.99 2.85
N LYS A 449 -13.20 19.06 3.49
CA LYS A 449 -12.89 20.31 2.79
C LYS A 449 -11.73 20.20 1.81
N LEU A 450 -10.70 19.42 2.13
CA LEU A 450 -9.61 19.18 1.19
C LEU A 450 -10.11 18.45 -0.07
N GLU A 451 -10.99 17.46 0.08
CA GLU A 451 -11.60 16.79 -1.05
C GLU A 451 -12.41 17.76 -1.92
N GLU A 452 -13.14 18.71 -1.33
CA GLU A 452 -13.85 19.76 -2.08
C GLU A 452 -12.90 20.58 -2.97
N PHE A 453 -11.73 20.98 -2.46
CA PHE A 453 -10.73 21.69 -3.28
C PHE A 453 -10.19 20.81 -4.41
N ARG A 454 -9.90 19.53 -4.15
CA ARG A 454 -9.43 18.58 -5.17
C ARG A 454 -10.45 18.33 -6.28
N LYS A 455 -11.75 18.24 -5.93
CA LYS A 455 -12.87 18.10 -6.90
C LYS A 455 -12.92 19.23 -7.93
N THR A 456 -12.35 20.40 -7.64
CA THR A 456 -12.29 21.53 -8.58
C THR A 456 -11.21 21.38 -9.64
N LYS A 457 -10.27 20.45 -9.46
CA LYS A 457 -9.09 20.33 -10.32
C LYS A 457 -9.39 19.50 -11.56
N GLU A 458 -8.81 19.93 -12.69
CA GLU A 458 -8.95 19.20 -13.95
C GLU A 458 -8.45 17.75 -13.81
N ASN A 459 -9.15 16.84 -14.48
CA ASN A 459 -8.89 15.40 -14.49
C ASN A 459 -9.06 14.68 -13.15
N PHE A 460 -9.54 15.33 -12.09
CA PHE A 460 -9.81 14.68 -10.80
C PHE A 460 -10.82 13.54 -10.96
N VAL A 461 -10.53 12.39 -10.36
CA VAL A 461 -11.38 11.19 -10.37
C VAL A 461 -11.89 10.86 -8.98
N GLY A 462 -11.03 10.93 -7.96
CA GLY A 462 -11.34 10.56 -6.58
C GLY A 462 -10.12 10.70 -5.69
N LEU A 463 -10.24 10.36 -4.41
CA LEU A 463 -9.09 10.26 -3.51
C LEU A 463 -8.29 8.99 -3.79
N SER A 464 -6.97 9.01 -3.56
CA SER A 464 -6.09 7.84 -3.71
C SER A 464 -5.99 6.99 -2.44
N PHE A 465 -6.43 7.53 -1.30
CA PHE A 465 -6.70 6.85 -0.04
C PHE A 465 -7.55 7.75 0.88
N GLY A 466 -8.06 7.21 1.99
CA GLY A 466 -8.78 8.00 2.99
C GLY A 466 -7.86 9.03 3.65
N THR A 467 -8.22 10.31 3.60
CA THR A 467 -7.38 11.40 4.14
C THR A 467 -7.14 11.22 5.65
N ILE A 468 -5.87 11.23 6.03
CA ILE A 468 -5.42 11.28 7.42
C ILE A 468 -5.33 12.76 7.80
N SER A 469 -6.34 13.23 8.52
CA SER A 469 -6.40 14.57 9.11
C SER A 469 -6.32 14.41 10.61
N SER A 470 -5.23 14.87 11.22
CA SER A 470 -4.89 14.53 12.61
C SER A 470 -4.37 15.73 13.39
N THR A 471 -4.91 15.99 14.59
CA THR A 471 -4.46 17.05 15.49
C THR A 471 -3.87 16.49 16.79
N GLY A 472 -2.79 17.10 17.28
CA GLY A 472 -2.12 16.73 18.54
C GLY A 472 -1.78 15.23 18.59
N ALA A 473 -2.25 14.56 19.65
CA ALA A 473 -1.94 13.15 19.90
C ALA A 473 -2.40 12.20 18.78
N ASN A 474 -3.45 12.55 18.02
CA ASN A 474 -3.90 11.75 16.90
C ASN A 474 -2.84 11.68 15.80
N ALA A 475 -2.03 12.73 15.62
CA ALA A 475 -0.95 12.75 14.64
C ALA A 475 0.16 11.73 14.95
N ALA A 476 0.27 11.24 16.20
CA ALA A 476 1.19 10.16 16.57
C ALA A 476 0.72 8.77 16.09
N VAL A 477 -0.55 8.63 15.71
CA VAL A 477 -1.10 7.38 15.17
C VAL A 477 -0.88 7.35 13.66
N ILE A 478 0.11 6.55 13.22
CA ILE A 478 0.64 6.56 11.84
C ILE A 478 -0.47 6.46 10.77
N HIS A 479 -1.43 5.55 10.97
CA HIS A 479 -2.60 5.34 10.07
C HIS A 479 -3.90 5.77 10.76
N TYR A 480 -3.92 6.95 11.35
CA TYR A 480 -5.14 7.51 11.93
C TYR A 480 -6.22 7.73 10.85
N HIS A 481 -7.44 7.30 11.13
CA HIS A 481 -8.59 7.61 10.28
C HIS A 481 -9.59 8.44 11.10
N PRO A 482 -9.81 9.72 10.75
CA PRO A 482 -10.81 10.53 11.43
C PRO A 482 -12.21 10.04 11.07
N GLU A 483 -13.03 9.74 12.08
CA GLU A 483 -14.42 9.34 11.87
C GLU A 483 -15.37 10.00 12.87
N ARG A 484 -16.57 10.35 12.41
CA ARG A 484 -17.62 10.90 13.28
C ARG A 484 -18.31 9.73 14.01
N PRO A 485 -18.71 9.89 15.29
CA PRO A 485 -18.76 11.15 16.04
C PRO A 485 -17.52 11.45 16.91
N THR A 486 -16.44 10.68 16.80
CA THR A 486 -15.28 10.72 17.72
C THR A 486 -14.11 11.57 17.25
N ALA A 487 -14.17 12.11 16.03
CA ALA A 487 -13.20 13.03 15.47
C ALA A 487 -12.87 14.20 16.42
N ALA A 488 -11.58 14.47 16.62
CA ALA A 488 -11.15 15.53 17.49
C ALA A 488 -11.37 16.91 16.86
N LYS A 489 -11.65 17.91 17.70
CA LYS A 489 -11.61 19.32 17.27
C LYS A 489 -10.16 19.74 17.08
N ILE A 490 -9.89 20.42 15.97
CA ILE A 490 -8.54 20.84 15.60
C ILE A 490 -8.10 21.96 16.55
N ASP A 491 -7.04 21.71 17.31
CA ASP A 491 -6.43 22.72 18.18
C ASP A 491 -5.34 23.48 17.39
N PRO A 492 -5.51 24.80 17.12
CA PRO A 492 -4.49 25.58 16.43
C PRO A 492 -3.16 25.69 17.20
N LYS A 493 -3.14 25.34 18.50
CA LYS A 493 -1.93 25.34 19.34
C LYS A 493 -1.23 23.98 19.39
N ALA A 494 -1.72 22.99 18.66
CA ALA A 494 -1.10 21.68 18.52
C ALA A 494 -0.62 21.46 17.09
N ILE A 495 0.22 20.43 16.91
CA ILE A 495 0.56 19.92 15.58
C ILE A 495 -0.72 19.50 14.83
N TYR A 496 -0.76 19.83 13.55
CA TYR A 496 -1.74 19.31 12.61
C TYR A 496 -1.01 18.57 11.47
N LEU A 497 -1.29 17.28 11.32
CA LEU A 497 -0.75 16.43 10.26
C LEU A 497 -1.86 16.15 9.26
N CYS A 498 -1.57 16.38 7.98
CA CYS A 498 -2.47 16.09 6.87
C CYS A 498 -1.73 15.24 5.85
N ASP A 499 -2.12 13.98 5.76
CA ASP A 499 -1.67 13.05 4.73
C ASP A 499 -2.83 12.64 3.83
N SER A 500 -2.66 12.86 2.53
CA SER A 500 -3.75 12.81 1.60
C SER A 500 -3.27 12.75 0.15
N GLY A 501 -4.08 12.14 -0.72
CA GLY A 501 -3.79 12.08 -2.15
C GLY A 501 -5.04 11.97 -3.02
N ALA A 502 -4.85 12.08 -4.34
CA ALA A 502 -5.92 12.00 -5.32
C ALA A 502 -5.53 11.17 -6.55
N GLN A 503 -6.55 10.59 -7.16
CA GLN A 503 -6.51 9.98 -8.48
C GLN A 503 -6.89 11.03 -9.52
N PHE A 504 -6.04 11.19 -10.52
CA PHE A 504 -6.29 11.95 -11.74
C PHE A 504 -6.15 11.03 -12.95
N TYR A 505 -6.80 11.34 -14.08
CA TYR A 505 -6.64 10.53 -15.30
C TYR A 505 -5.17 10.37 -15.75
N ASP A 506 -4.33 11.35 -15.43
CA ASP A 506 -2.92 11.42 -15.80
C ASP A 506 -1.96 11.06 -14.66
N GLY A 507 -2.43 10.66 -13.47
CA GLY A 507 -1.53 10.25 -12.40
C GLY A 507 -2.18 10.08 -11.03
N THR A 508 -1.38 9.65 -10.06
CA THR A 508 -1.79 9.46 -8.66
C THR A 508 -0.93 10.34 -7.78
N THR A 509 -1.52 11.04 -6.80
CA THR A 509 -0.77 11.83 -5.82
C THR A 509 -0.79 11.20 -4.44
N ASP A 510 0.26 11.48 -3.69
CA ASP A 510 0.41 11.19 -2.27
C ASP A 510 1.25 12.29 -1.62
N THR A 511 0.74 12.93 -0.58
CA THR A 511 1.40 14.09 0.02
C THR A 511 0.97 14.30 1.46
N THR A 512 1.94 14.12 2.35
CA THR A 512 1.87 14.56 3.74
C THR A 512 2.52 15.93 3.98
N ARG A 513 1.82 16.81 4.70
CA ARG A 513 2.39 17.99 5.36
C ARG A 513 2.02 18.02 6.84
N THR A 514 2.97 18.42 7.66
CA THR A 514 2.77 18.71 9.08
C THR A 514 2.89 20.22 9.30
N LEU A 515 1.92 20.82 9.97
CA LEU A 515 1.77 22.25 10.20
C LEU A 515 1.57 22.56 11.69
N HIS A 516 1.72 23.83 12.04
CA HIS A 516 1.37 24.38 13.34
C HIS A 516 0.80 25.79 13.14
N PHE A 517 -0.37 26.09 13.70
CA PHE A 517 -1.08 27.36 13.48
C PHE A 517 -0.88 28.40 14.59
N GLY A 518 -0.24 28.00 15.70
CA GLY A 518 0.18 28.86 16.81
C GLY A 518 1.70 28.89 16.99
N THR A 519 2.16 28.83 18.24
CA THR A 519 3.60 28.72 18.59
C THR A 519 3.99 27.28 18.93
N PRO A 520 4.79 26.60 18.10
CA PRO A 520 5.24 25.23 18.37
C PRO A 520 6.26 25.18 19.51
N THR A 521 6.32 24.02 20.18
CA THR A 521 7.29 23.71 21.23
C THR A 521 8.68 23.45 20.67
N PRO A 522 9.75 23.58 21.48
CA PRO A 522 11.11 23.25 21.04
C PRO A 522 11.27 21.81 20.53
N MET A 523 10.54 20.85 21.10
CA MET A 523 10.61 19.45 20.68
C MET A 523 9.92 19.22 19.34
N GLU A 524 8.76 19.83 19.10
CA GLU A 524 8.07 19.76 17.80
C GLU A 524 8.94 20.36 16.68
N ILE A 525 9.56 21.52 16.92
CA ILE A 525 10.48 22.17 15.97
C ILE A 525 11.69 21.25 15.69
N LYS A 526 12.32 20.71 16.75
CA LYS A 526 13.49 19.83 16.60
C LYS A 526 13.12 18.58 15.80
N ALA A 527 12.05 17.88 16.18
CA ALA A 527 11.59 16.68 15.49
C ALA A 527 11.24 16.96 14.03
N TYR A 528 10.52 18.05 13.74
CA TYR A 528 10.18 18.44 12.37
C TYR A 528 11.43 18.66 11.53
N THR A 529 12.40 19.37 12.09
CA THR A 529 13.63 19.70 11.38
C THR A 529 14.47 18.46 11.10
N LEU A 530 14.54 17.49 12.02
CA LEU A 530 15.25 16.22 11.78
C LEU A 530 14.56 15.39 10.67
N VAL A 531 13.23 15.32 10.68
CA VAL A 531 12.45 14.65 9.62
C VAL A 531 12.67 15.35 8.28
N LEU A 532 12.64 16.68 8.24
CA LEU A 532 12.89 17.48 7.04
C LEU A 532 14.29 17.23 6.47
N LYS A 533 15.32 17.17 7.33
CA LYS A 533 16.69 16.83 6.90
C LYS A 533 16.75 15.44 6.27
N GLY A 534 16.04 14.47 6.83
CA GLY A 534 15.90 13.14 6.24
C GLY A 534 15.26 13.19 4.85
N ASN A 535 14.16 13.92 4.71
CA ASN A 535 13.46 14.10 3.43
C ASN A 535 14.37 14.74 2.37
N ILE A 536 15.08 15.82 2.74
CA ILE A 536 16.02 16.53 1.86
C ILE A 536 17.18 15.60 1.46
N ALA A 537 17.80 14.92 2.42
CA ALA A 537 18.96 14.05 2.16
C ALA A 537 18.62 12.94 1.16
N LEU A 538 17.44 12.32 1.29
CA LEU A 538 16.99 11.34 0.31
C LEU A 538 16.64 11.99 -1.03
N GLY A 539 15.90 13.11 -1.03
CA GLY A 539 15.50 13.82 -2.26
C GLY A 539 16.67 14.35 -3.08
N GLN A 540 17.82 14.62 -2.45
CA GLN A 540 19.05 15.06 -3.11
C GLN A 540 20.04 13.94 -3.43
N ALA A 541 19.71 12.68 -3.11
CA ALA A 541 20.64 11.57 -3.30
C ALA A 541 21.06 11.40 -4.77
N VAL A 542 22.34 11.11 -4.97
CA VAL A 542 22.93 10.74 -6.26
C VAL A 542 23.65 9.41 -6.08
N PHE A 543 23.27 8.38 -6.85
CA PHE A 543 23.68 7.00 -6.60
C PHE A 543 23.93 6.25 -7.92
N PRO A 544 24.81 5.23 -7.94
CA PRO A 544 25.08 4.48 -9.15
C PRO A 544 23.90 3.59 -9.54
N LYS A 545 23.73 3.32 -10.84
CA LYS A 545 22.79 2.30 -11.33
C LYS A 545 22.99 0.96 -10.62
N GLY A 546 21.89 0.31 -10.28
CA GLY A 546 21.87 -0.96 -9.54
C GLY A 546 21.68 -0.80 -8.03
N THR A 547 21.62 0.44 -7.53
CA THR A 547 21.31 0.72 -6.11
C THR A 547 19.82 0.48 -5.87
N SER A 548 19.50 -0.27 -4.82
CA SER A 548 18.13 -0.52 -4.38
C SER A 548 17.67 0.49 -3.33
N GLY A 549 16.36 0.67 -3.18
CA GLY A 549 15.82 1.58 -2.16
C GLY A 549 16.09 1.10 -0.73
N TYR A 550 16.33 -0.20 -0.52
CA TYR A 550 16.82 -0.72 0.77
C TYR A 550 18.15 -0.08 1.20
N GLN A 551 19.03 0.23 0.25
CA GLN A 551 20.33 0.86 0.53
C GLN A 551 20.23 2.37 0.76
N LEU A 552 19.13 2.99 0.34
CA LEU A 552 18.91 4.44 0.45
C LEU A 552 18.10 4.84 1.69
N ASP A 553 17.31 3.92 2.25
CA ASP A 553 16.49 4.14 3.46
C ASP A 553 17.27 4.78 4.65
N PRO A 554 18.52 4.38 4.96
CA PRO A 554 19.29 5.02 6.02
C PRO A 554 19.54 6.53 5.84
N LEU A 555 19.51 7.05 4.60
CA LEU A 555 19.74 8.46 4.33
C LEU A 555 18.68 9.36 4.98
N ALA A 556 17.44 8.87 5.06
CA ALA A 556 16.34 9.58 5.70
C ALA A 556 16.35 9.42 7.23
N ARG A 557 16.79 8.26 7.73
CA ARG A 557 16.78 7.94 9.17
C ARG A 557 17.93 8.52 9.97
N GLN A 558 19.10 8.71 9.35
CA GLN A 558 20.35 9.01 10.05
C GLN A 558 20.28 10.20 11.03
N PHE A 559 19.45 11.22 10.74
CA PHE A 559 19.30 12.40 11.59
C PHE A 559 18.49 12.11 12.86
N LEU A 560 17.45 11.28 12.76
CA LEU A 560 16.69 10.81 13.92
C LEU A 560 17.53 9.82 14.73
N TRP A 561 18.23 8.90 14.06
CA TRP A 561 19.11 7.92 14.72
C TRP A 561 20.21 8.57 15.54
N ALA A 562 20.79 9.69 15.06
CA ALA A 562 21.80 10.44 15.80
C ALA A 562 21.29 10.97 17.16
N GLU A 563 19.97 11.07 17.33
CA GLU A 563 19.28 11.51 18.55
C GLU A 563 18.61 10.34 19.29
N GLY A 564 18.80 9.09 18.83
CA GLY A 564 18.15 7.91 19.40
C GLY A 564 16.66 7.76 19.05
N LEU A 565 16.20 8.47 18.02
CA LEU A 565 14.82 8.45 17.53
C LEU A 565 14.69 7.61 16.25
N ASP A 566 13.49 7.16 15.90
CA ASP A 566 13.20 6.43 14.64
C ASP A 566 11.70 6.47 14.30
N TYR A 567 11.31 5.92 13.15
CA TYR A 567 9.91 5.71 12.72
C TYR A 567 9.66 4.28 12.24
N ARG A 568 8.44 3.78 12.52
CA ARG A 568 8.07 2.36 12.38
C ARG A 568 7.42 1.99 11.03
N HIS A 569 7.76 2.70 9.96
CA HIS A 569 7.33 2.41 8.59
C HIS A 569 8.51 2.55 7.59
N GLY A 570 8.28 2.16 6.33
CA GLY A 570 9.26 2.38 5.26
C GLY A 570 9.43 3.87 4.97
N THR A 571 10.54 4.25 4.35
CA THR A 571 10.78 5.65 3.94
C THR A 571 10.03 6.03 2.66
N GLY A 572 9.60 5.05 1.86
CA GLY A 572 8.69 5.26 0.75
C GLY A 572 8.32 3.99 -0.01
N HIS A 573 7.32 4.11 -0.87
CA HIS A 573 6.79 3.06 -1.74
C HIS A 573 6.72 3.57 -3.18
N GLY A 574 6.63 2.67 -4.17
CA GLY A 574 6.33 3.10 -5.53
C GLY A 574 4.89 3.63 -5.64
N VAL A 575 4.61 4.43 -6.67
CA VAL A 575 3.29 5.03 -6.93
C VAL A 575 2.86 4.74 -8.37
N GLY A 576 1.64 4.25 -8.57
CA GLY A 576 1.07 3.92 -9.87
C GLY A 576 0.58 5.14 -10.67
N SER A 577 0.49 5.01 -11.99
CA SER A 577 -0.07 6.05 -12.88
C SER A 577 -1.58 5.86 -13.04
N PHE A 578 -2.37 6.68 -12.33
CA PHE A 578 -3.81 6.51 -12.15
C PHE A 578 -4.15 5.06 -11.74
N LEU A 579 -3.47 4.57 -10.70
CA LEU A 579 -3.51 3.19 -10.20
C LEU A 579 -3.32 3.23 -8.69
N ASN A 580 -2.97 2.11 -8.07
CA ASN A 580 -2.70 2.04 -6.63
C ASN A 580 -1.65 3.09 -6.23
N VAL A 581 -1.92 3.81 -5.15
CA VAL A 581 -0.97 4.75 -4.55
C VAL A 581 0.26 4.03 -3.99
N HIS A 582 0.06 2.83 -3.46
CA HIS A 582 1.12 1.90 -3.11
C HIS A 582 1.33 0.89 -4.24
N GLU A 583 2.42 1.05 -4.99
CA GLU A 583 2.76 0.21 -6.14
C GLU A 583 4.16 -0.38 -6.00
N GLY A 584 4.24 -1.71 -6.03
CA GLY A 584 5.52 -2.43 -6.12
C GLY A 584 6.04 -2.56 -7.56
N PRO A 585 7.23 -3.17 -7.75
CA PRO A 585 8.00 -3.89 -6.74
C PRO A 585 9.10 -3.06 -6.07
N GLN A 586 9.37 -1.84 -6.57
CA GLN A 586 10.30 -0.90 -5.96
C GLN A 586 9.72 -0.25 -4.70
N GLY A 587 10.61 0.25 -3.85
CA GLY A 587 10.30 1.01 -2.65
C GLY A 587 11.57 1.32 -1.88
N ILE A 588 11.49 2.17 -0.86
CA ILE A 588 12.61 2.62 -0.02
C ILE A 588 12.28 2.27 1.42
N GLY A 589 12.94 1.27 1.97
CA GLY A 589 12.59 0.76 3.29
C GLY A 589 13.39 -0.47 3.69
N THR A 590 13.10 -0.98 4.89
CA THR A 590 13.79 -2.14 5.47
C THR A 590 13.15 -3.49 5.10
N ARG A 591 12.13 -3.49 4.23
CA ARG A 591 11.55 -4.74 3.69
C ARG A 591 12.59 -5.43 2.81
N ILE A 592 12.87 -6.71 3.07
CA ILE A 592 13.92 -7.45 2.34
C ILE A 592 13.68 -7.49 0.84
N GLN A 593 12.42 -7.50 0.40
CA GLN A 593 12.04 -7.48 -1.01
C GLN A 593 12.57 -6.23 -1.74
N TYR A 594 12.68 -5.08 -1.04
CA TYR A 594 13.27 -3.88 -1.63
C TYR A 594 14.77 -4.02 -1.91
N SER A 595 15.47 -4.97 -1.27
CA SER A 595 16.88 -5.25 -1.58
C SER A 595 17.06 -5.99 -2.91
N GLU A 596 16.00 -6.61 -3.43
CA GLU A 596 16.01 -7.40 -4.66
C GLU A 596 15.66 -6.58 -5.91
N VAL A 597 15.26 -5.31 -5.74
CA VAL A 597 14.77 -4.44 -6.82
C VAL A 597 15.59 -3.15 -6.85
N PRO A 598 16.55 -3.01 -7.77
CA PRO A 598 17.20 -1.75 -8.02
C PRO A 598 16.21 -0.68 -8.48
N LEU A 599 16.47 0.57 -8.10
CA LEU A 599 15.76 1.71 -8.67
C LEU A 599 16.23 1.96 -10.11
N GLU A 600 15.28 2.16 -11.00
CA GLU A 600 15.50 2.42 -12.42
C GLU A 600 14.82 3.73 -12.85
N LEU A 601 15.29 4.32 -13.95
CA LEU A 601 14.70 5.51 -14.53
C LEU A 601 13.21 5.29 -14.81
N GLY A 602 12.40 6.30 -14.51
CA GLY A 602 10.95 6.22 -14.66
C GLY A 602 10.22 5.58 -13.46
N ASN A 603 10.94 5.12 -12.43
CA ASN A 603 10.28 4.81 -11.16
C ASN A 603 9.75 6.10 -10.53
N VAL A 604 8.50 6.02 -10.03
CA VAL A 604 7.86 7.04 -9.20
C VAL A 604 7.69 6.48 -7.80
N ILE A 605 8.11 7.24 -6.78
CA ILE A 605 8.28 6.75 -5.41
C ILE A 605 7.93 7.86 -4.42
N SER A 606 7.32 7.55 -3.28
CA SER A 606 7.23 8.48 -2.15
C SER A 606 8.57 8.62 -1.41
N ASN A 607 8.73 9.75 -0.71
CA ASN A 607 9.82 10.05 0.21
C ASN A 607 9.17 10.71 1.42
N GLU A 608 8.90 9.90 2.45
CA GLU A 608 7.95 10.18 3.53
C GLU A 608 8.52 9.86 4.93
N PRO A 609 9.74 10.30 5.31
CA PRO A 609 10.19 10.10 6.69
C PRO A 609 9.24 10.74 7.70
N GLY A 610 9.26 10.20 8.93
CA GLY A 610 8.43 10.71 10.02
C GLY A 610 9.04 10.52 11.40
N TYR A 611 8.33 11.00 12.41
CA TYR A 611 8.59 10.76 13.83
C TYR A 611 7.28 10.87 14.60
N TYR A 612 7.02 9.94 15.52
CA TYR A 612 5.75 9.86 16.24
C TYR A 612 6.03 9.71 17.74
N GLU A 613 5.63 10.73 18.51
CA GLU A 613 5.71 10.76 19.96
C GLU A 613 4.35 10.33 20.54
N ASP A 614 4.29 9.09 21.03
CA ASP A 614 3.05 8.46 21.48
C ASP A 614 2.28 9.35 22.47
N GLY A 615 1.02 9.65 22.14
CA GLY A 615 0.13 10.46 22.98
C GLY A 615 0.42 11.96 22.99
N GLN A 616 1.35 12.45 22.18
CA GLN A 616 1.72 13.87 22.11
C GLN A 616 1.49 14.47 20.73
N PHE A 617 2.30 14.07 19.73
CA PHE A 617 2.25 14.58 18.37
C PHE A 617 2.95 13.62 17.40
N GLY A 618 2.71 13.79 16.10
CA GLY A 618 3.49 13.10 15.08
C GLY A 618 3.76 14.00 13.89
N ILE A 619 4.82 13.67 13.18
CA ILE A 619 5.36 14.43 12.07
C ILE A 619 5.62 13.46 10.94
N ARG A 620 5.15 13.82 9.75
CA ARG A 620 5.56 13.20 8.49
C ARG A 620 5.68 14.29 7.43
N ILE A 621 6.71 14.16 6.60
CA ILE A 621 6.96 15.07 5.47
C ILE A 621 7.14 14.20 4.25
N GLU A 622 6.20 14.31 3.33
CA GLU A 622 6.15 13.43 2.18
C GLU A 622 6.10 14.17 0.86
N ASN A 623 6.93 13.72 -0.06
CA ASN A 623 6.88 14.12 -1.45
C ASN A 623 6.96 12.91 -2.35
N ILE A 624 6.35 13.01 -3.53
CA ILE A 624 6.63 12.11 -4.64
C ILE A 624 7.88 12.56 -5.38
N ILE A 625 8.75 11.60 -5.67
CA ILE A 625 10.01 11.74 -6.38
C ILE A 625 10.08 10.79 -7.59
N LEU A 626 10.68 11.27 -8.67
CA LEU A 626 10.95 10.50 -9.89
C LEU A 626 12.43 10.13 -9.94
N ALA A 627 12.75 8.87 -10.25
CA ALA A 627 14.11 8.45 -10.53
C ALA A 627 14.56 8.99 -11.91
N VAL A 628 15.59 9.84 -11.90
CA VAL A 628 16.10 10.54 -13.09
C VAL A 628 17.61 10.36 -13.26
N SER A 629 18.08 10.55 -14.49
CA SER A 629 19.52 10.50 -14.77
C SER A 629 20.23 11.71 -14.17
N LYS A 630 21.39 11.49 -13.53
CA LYS A 630 22.22 12.56 -12.98
C LYS A 630 23.62 12.51 -13.58
N LYS A 631 24.06 13.67 -14.07
CA LYS A 631 25.46 13.85 -14.49
C LYS A 631 26.32 14.10 -13.27
N THR A 632 27.43 13.38 -13.18
CA THR A 632 28.44 13.50 -12.12
C THR A 632 29.76 14.00 -12.72
N ASN A 633 30.62 14.59 -11.88
CA ASN A 633 31.95 15.05 -12.30
C ASN A 633 32.89 13.91 -12.73
N HIS A 634 32.62 12.69 -12.24
CA HIS A 634 33.39 11.48 -12.53
C HIS A 634 32.45 10.31 -12.78
N GLN A 635 32.90 9.33 -13.57
CA GLN A 635 32.16 8.09 -13.84
C GLN A 635 33.02 6.89 -13.41
N PHE A 636 32.79 6.38 -12.20
CA PHE A 636 33.54 5.24 -11.69
C PHE A 636 33.03 3.93 -12.31
N GLY A 637 33.91 3.19 -12.98
CA GLY A 637 33.59 1.91 -13.63
C GLY A 637 32.59 2.04 -14.80
N GLU A 638 32.55 3.20 -15.46
CA GLU A 638 31.66 3.50 -16.60
C GLU A 638 30.16 3.30 -16.29
N LYS A 639 29.79 3.30 -15.00
CA LYS A 639 28.40 3.16 -14.58
C LYS A 639 27.66 4.51 -14.62
N PRO A 640 26.43 4.56 -15.17
CA PRO A 640 25.59 5.74 -15.05
C PRO A 640 25.13 5.94 -13.60
N TYR A 641 24.79 7.19 -13.28
CA TYR A 641 24.29 7.60 -11.98
C TYR A 641 22.88 8.14 -12.10
N TRP A 642 22.06 7.78 -11.11
CA TRP A 642 20.70 8.23 -10.91
C TRP A 642 20.65 9.24 -9.77
N GLY A 643 19.52 9.92 -9.68
CA GLY A 643 19.09 10.67 -8.52
C GLY A 643 17.60 10.96 -8.64
N PHE A 644 17.13 11.99 -7.96
CA PHE A 644 15.71 12.27 -7.92
C PHE A 644 15.33 13.66 -8.48
N GLU A 645 14.08 13.74 -8.92
CA GLU A 645 13.31 14.96 -9.22
C GLU A 645 12.06 14.95 -8.33
N THR A 646 11.85 15.99 -7.52
CA THR A 646 10.66 16.12 -6.67
C THR A 646 9.51 16.73 -7.47
N VAL A 647 8.34 16.07 -7.48
CA VAL A 647 7.18 16.54 -8.24
C VAL A 647 6.06 17.12 -7.37
N THR A 648 6.00 16.79 -6.09
CA THR A 648 5.04 17.40 -5.14
C THR A 648 5.29 18.91 -5.01
N MET A 649 4.28 19.73 -5.28
CA MET A 649 4.37 21.19 -5.30
C MET A 649 3.65 21.85 -4.12
N VAL A 650 4.10 21.59 -2.89
CA VAL A 650 3.49 22.11 -1.65
C VAL A 650 4.55 22.66 -0.70
N PRO A 651 4.42 23.88 -0.14
CA PRO A 651 5.42 24.43 0.75
C PRO A 651 5.71 23.54 1.96
N MET A 652 6.93 23.64 2.49
CA MET A 652 7.31 23.04 3.77
C MET A 652 6.97 24.03 4.89
N CYS A 653 6.56 23.55 6.07
CA CYS A 653 6.18 24.40 7.19
C CYS A 653 7.39 25.21 7.72
N ARG A 654 7.35 26.53 7.53
CA ARG A 654 8.44 27.41 7.96
C ARG A 654 8.51 27.55 9.49
N SER A 655 7.35 27.61 10.16
CA SER A 655 7.27 27.83 11.61
C SER A 655 7.81 26.65 12.43
N LEU A 656 7.83 25.44 11.86
CA LEU A 656 8.40 24.24 12.47
C LEU A 656 9.88 24.00 12.09
N THR A 657 10.49 24.85 11.27
CA THR A 657 11.86 24.65 10.79
C THR A 657 12.88 25.45 11.63
N ASP A 658 13.78 24.75 12.32
CA ASP A 658 14.96 25.36 12.94
C ASP A 658 16.08 25.51 11.90
N VAL A 659 16.20 26.71 11.35
CA VAL A 659 17.24 27.05 10.36
C VAL A 659 18.67 26.89 10.88
N THR A 660 18.88 26.84 12.20
CA THR A 660 20.21 26.66 12.79
C THR A 660 20.70 25.22 12.71
N LEU A 661 19.78 24.25 12.53
CA LEU A 661 20.10 22.83 12.32
C LEU A 661 20.31 22.49 10.83
N LEU A 662 19.99 23.42 9.92
CA LEU A 662 20.18 23.25 8.49
C LEU A 662 21.59 23.70 8.07
N SER A 663 22.25 22.86 7.29
CA SER A 663 23.43 23.23 6.52
C SER A 663 23.08 24.20 5.39
N GLU A 664 24.07 24.90 4.87
CA GLU A 664 23.88 25.82 3.73
C GLU A 664 23.35 25.12 2.48
N THR A 665 23.72 23.87 2.25
CA THR A 665 23.19 23.07 1.12
C THR A 665 21.71 22.76 1.30
N GLU A 666 21.28 22.43 2.53
CA GLU A 666 19.86 22.15 2.83
C GLU A 666 19.02 23.43 2.73
N LYS A 667 19.52 24.57 3.24
CA LYS A 667 18.85 25.88 3.09
C LYS A 667 18.69 26.26 1.62
N LYS A 668 19.76 26.10 0.83
CA LYS A 668 19.73 26.38 -0.59
C LYS A 668 18.67 25.51 -1.29
N TYR A 669 18.67 24.21 -1.03
CA TYR A 669 17.67 23.28 -1.58
C TYR A 669 16.25 23.70 -1.22
N LEU A 670 16.00 24.03 0.04
CA LEU A 670 14.67 24.41 0.53
C LEU A 670 14.19 25.70 -0.14
N ASN A 671 15.07 26.71 -0.28
CA ASN A 671 14.77 27.95 -0.97
C ASN A 671 14.51 27.73 -2.48
N GLU A 672 15.27 26.86 -3.14
CA GLU A 672 15.06 26.49 -4.54
C GLU A 672 13.73 25.74 -4.74
N TYR A 673 13.43 24.79 -3.85
CA TYR A 673 12.16 24.06 -3.83
C TYR A 673 10.97 25.02 -3.65
N HIS A 674 11.02 25.89 -2.64
CA HIS A 674 9.96 26.87 -2.37
C HIS A 674 9.76 27.85 -3.54
N LYS A 675 10.84 28.28 -4.18
CA LYS A 675 10.77 29.11 -5.39
C LYS A 675 10.03 28.37 -6.51
N GLU A 676 10.37 27.11 -6.76
CA GLU A 676 9.72 26.30 -7.79
C GLU A 676 8.22 26.09 -7.49
N VAL A 677 7.88 25.77 -6.22
CA VAL A 677 6.48 25.67 -5.76
C VAL A 677 5.73 26.97 -6.07
N TYR A 678 6.30 28.12 -5.70
CA TYR A 678 5.69 29.43 -5.97
C TYR A 678 5.47 29.66 -7.47
N GLU A 679 6.49 29.45 -8.29
CA GLU A 679 6.45 29.71 -9.74
C GLU A 679 5.43 28.81 -10.45
N LYS A 680 5.33 27.54 -10.07
CA LYS A 680 4.43 26.58 -10.71
C LYS A 680 2.98 26.70 -10.24
N THR A 681 2.72 27.09 -8.99
CA THR A 681 1.36 27.09 -8.42
C THR A 681 0.69 28.46 -8.39
N SER A 682 1.43 29.55 -8.19
CA SER A 682 0.87 30.91 -8.11
C SER A 682 0.05 31.34 -9.34
N PRO A 683 0.32 30.90 -10.58
CA PRO A 683 -0.51 31.28 -11.73
C PRO A 683 -1.96 30.80 -11.62
N PHE A 684 -2.21 29.71 -10.89
CA PHE A 684 -3.53 29.12 -10.69
C PHE A 684 -4.31 29.75 -9.51
N LEU A 685 -3.62 30.47 -8.64
CA LEU A 685 -4.17 31.06 -7.41
C LEU A 685 -4.54 32.54 -7.54
N LYS A 686 -4.47 33.11 -8.76
CA LYS A 686 -4.69 34.56 -8.99
C LYS A 686 -6.05 35.07 -8.51
N ASN A 687 -7.04 34.19 -8.43
CA ASN A 687 -8.41 34.51 -8.00
C ASN A 687 -8.70 34.14 -6.54
N ASP A 688 -7.72 33.58 -5.81
CA ASP A 688 -7.79 33.33 -4.36
C ASP A 688 -6.65 34.13 -3.68
N GLU A 689 -6.95 35.39 -3.33
CA GLU A 689 -5.98 36.29 -2.70
C GLU A 689 -5.45 35.75 -1.37
N ARG A 690 -6.28 35.01 -0.62
CA ARG A 690 -5.88 34.37 0.64
C ARG A 690 -4.83 33.31 0.37
N ALA A 691 -5.09 32.39 -0.54
CA ALA A 691 -4.14 31.33 -0.91
C ALA A 691 -2.84 31.91 -1.47
N LEU A 692 -2.91 32.96 -2.29
CA LEU A 692 -1.71 33.60 -2.84
C LEU A 692 -0.85 34.26 -1.76
N LYS A 693 -1.46 34.98 -0.79
CA LYS A 693 -0.73 35.57 0.34
C LYS A 693 -0.10 34.51 1.24
N TRP A 694 -0.84 33.45 1.52
CA TRP A 694 -0.34 32.31 2.27
C TRP A 694 0.86 31.67 1.57
N LEU A 695 0.75 31.41 0.27
CA LEU A 695 1.83 30.85 -0.55
C LEU A 695 3.09 31.73 -0.51
N GLN A 696 2.94 33.05 -0.74
CA GLN A 696 4.06 34.00 -0.68
C GLN A 696 4.80 33.96 0.66
N ARG A 697 4.05 33.84 1.76
CA ARG A 697 4.62 33.75 3.11
C ARG A 697 5.32 32.43 3.33
N GLU A 698 4.71 31.30 2.96
CA GLU A 698 5.26 29.97 3.18
C GLU A 698 6.39 29.59 2.21
N THR A 699 6.58 30.32 1.11
CA THR A 699 7.71 30.13 0.18
C THR A 699 8.76 31.23 0.23
N ALA A 700 8.70 32.13 1.22
CA ALA A 700 9.74 33.14 1.34
C ALA A 700 11.08 32.50 1.77
N PRO A 701 12.22 32.98 1.27
CA PRO A 701 13.52 32.40 1.56
C PRO A 701 13.87 32.48 3.05
N PHE A 702 14.63 31.49 3.53
CA PHE A 702 15.21 31.44 4.87
C PHE A 702 16.51 32.22 5.01
#